data_AF-K5XSK8-F1
#
_entry.id   AF-K5XSK8-F1
#
_cell.length_a   1.000
_cell.length_b   1.000
_cell.length_c   1.000
_cell.angle_alpha   90.00
_cell.angle_beta   90.00
_cell.angle_gamma   90.00
#
_symmetry.space_group_name_H-M   'P 1'
#
loop_
_entity.id
_entity.type
_entity.pdbx_description
1 polymer ?
#
loop_
_entity_poly.entity_id
_entity_poly.type
_entity_poly.pdbx_seq_one_letter_code
_entity_poly.pdbx_strand_id
1 'polypeptide(L)'
;MGPKRRRDRFKAWFWGFFSSKDEMHFMPDGPRRGNSPNHTQNIRIDNAIHVQGDHNTVVRQDGQGDRNIVTQIMSLLSKHIIPGAAHDSSPRDPPPRCHPNTRVKLIARITAWIENQASLELLLWITGPAGVGKSAVVQTLAEYLAESKTLGASVFISRPNKRDNPHGVFITIAYQLATRIEAYRDYIVERLSRDPELLNGGMQAQFIAFIVEPFVEKKFGTGAKRWGILLDGLDELRGTDAQCEIIQTISTFAQEHRDAPLVWIIASRSESHIVNTFEDDEVRRSYWSEYIPIDSTEACEDVERFLRSRFKETRKKFRHTIHNDWPSDSDFLKLTVAASGLFIYAEVVMQFIRDPGYADPVSRLEVLLSVIDRFNAAPTEENPFVHLDALYSEILSSIPFTGLWPTTKLFLRVTINGEYIAGGVYFVEGVRYPFTLRGMSILFGITQNVIYASLDKCRSTLEIPEWKVAHKAVVAFHHASFSDFLGDPRRSGNFYIGTHSDTSSAIQMRVLEVWNKCSEDETSVASVKAMWYLYCSKSQEQTLSRAIKAFYTDLFHDTIHLLRFVVTDTLQEPERFPFVYESLQKVRMRMLCYLFEVWDVKHFVCGFMRLSPDSEGHRIGFLREVRLRDLEFGHLDWKEMSPAYARFKHGIIQEMVWKIHRPRSSTELKAFVSDLKSLQQHSPELKVAIVGGVPKEQVAVFYRNRLRRTYIVPYPE
;
A
#
# COMPACT_ATOMS: atom_id res chain seq x y z
N MET A 1 -32.96 -27.05 -8.99
CA MET A 1 -32.69 -27.60 -7.65
C MET A 1 -33.47 -26.77 -6.63
N GLY A 2 -34.26 -27.40 -5.75
CA GLY A 2 -35.12 -26.67 -4.80
C GLY A 2 -34.35 -25.93 -3.68
N PRO A 3 -34.97 -24.93 -3.02
CA PRO A 3 -34.34 -24.05 -2.02
C PRO A 3 -33.72 -24.80 -0.82
N LYS A 4 -34.39 -25.85 -0.34
CA LYS A 4 -33.93 -26.67 0.81
C LYS A 4 -32.58 -27.34 0.55
N ARG A 5 -32.41 -27.91 -0.66
CA ARG A 5 -31.18 -28.63 -1.06
C ARG A 5 -29.96 -27.70 -1.24
N ARG A 6 -30.20 -26.42 -1.56
CA ARG A 6 -29.14 -25.39 -1.65
C ARG A 6 -28.65 -24.98 -0.26
N ARG A 7 -29.59 -24.69 0.66
CA ARG A 7 -29.29 -24.40 2.07
C ARG A 7 -28.52 -25.53 2.76
N ASP A 8 -28.89 -26.78 2.48
CA ASP A 8 -28.22 -27.95 3.07
C ASP A 8 -26.80 -28.16 2.51
N ARG A 9 -26.56 -27.82 1.23
CA ARG A 9 -25.22 -27.85 0.62
C ARG A 9 -24.31 -26.78 1.22
N PHE A 10 -24.79 -25.55 1.35
CA PHE A 10 -24.03 -24.48 2.01
C PHE A 10 -23.72 -24.86 3.46
N LYS A 11 -24.70 -25.36 4.22
CA LYS A 11 -24.46 -25.83 5.59
C LYS A 11 -23.39 -26.93 5.61
N ALA A 12 -23.51 -27.95 4.77
CA ALA A 12 -22.52 -29.03 4.70
C ALA A 12 -21.12 -28.50 4.36
N TRP A 13 -21.00 -27.54 3.45
CA TRP A 13 -19.75 -26.85 3.13
C TRP A 13 -19.22 -26.06 4.32
N PHE A 14 -20.01 -25.14 4.86
CA PHE A 14 -19.66 -24.26 5.97
C PHE A 14 -19.20 -25.08 7.18
N TRP A 15 -19.87 -26.20 7.47
CA TRP A 15 -19.48 -27.13 8.53
C TRP A 15 -18.27 -28.00 8.16
N GLY A 16 -18.20 -28.48 6.91
CA GLY A 16 -17.08 -29.26 6.41
C GLY A 16 -15.76 -28.49 6.48
N PHE A 17 -15.82 -27.19 6.19
CA PHE A 17 -14.70 -26.26 6.26
C PHE A 17 -14.10 -26.16 7.68
N PHE A 18 -14.95 -26.16 8.71
CA PHE A 18 -14.50 -26.20 10.12
C PHE A 18 -14.27 -27.61 10.66
N SER A 19 -14.68 -28.65 9.93
CA SER A 19 -14.61 -30.05 10.36
C SER A 19 -13.38 -30.79 9.81
N SER A 20 -12.70 -30.27 8.78
CA SER A 20 -11.49 -30.90 8.26
C SER A 20 -10.26 -30.46 9.04
N LYS A 21 -9.88 -31.25 10.06
CA LYS A 21 -8.54 -31.24 10.67
C LYS A 21 -8.02 -29.90 11.21
N ASP A 22 -8.85 -29.18 11.95
CA ASP A 22 -8.37 -28.29 13.02
C ASP A 22 -8.19 -29.06 14.36
N GLU A 23 -7.67 -30.29 14.27
CA GLU A 23 -6.53 -30.59 15.15
C GLU A 23 -5.40 -29.70 14.67
N MET A 24 -5.38 -28.44 15.15
CA MET A 24 -4.33 -27.48 14.89
C MET A 24 -3.00 -28.10 15.32
N HIS A 25 -2.30 -28.70 14.37
CA HIS A 25 -0.91 -29.10 14.56
C HIS A 25 -0.11 -27.83 14.81
N PHE A 26 0.35 -27.68 16.05
CA PHE A 26 1.57 -26.93 16.34
C PHE A 26 2.65 -27.41 15.36
N MET A 27 3.19 -26.53 14.52
CA MET A 27 4.50 -26.76 13.92
C MET A 27 5.55 -26.23 14.90
N PRO A 28 6.35 -27.11 15.52
CA PRO A 28 7.65 -26.71 16.04
C PRO A 28 8.67 -26.70 14.90
N ASP A 29 9.51 -25.67 14.89
CA ASP A 29 10.84 -25.55 14.30
C ASP A 29 11.15 -26.26 12.96
N GLY A 30 11.28 -25.42 11.92
CA GLY A 30 12.25 -25.46 10.81
C GLY A 30 12.70 -26.82 10.23
N PRO A 31 12.52 -27.07 8.91
CA PRO A 31 13.02 -28.30 8.30
C PRO A 31 14.56 -28.33 8.23
N ARG A 32 15.13 -29.32 8.92
CA ARG A 32 16.52 -29.79 8.73
C ARG A 32 16.67 -30.41 7.34
N ARG A 33 17.75 -30.03 6.65
CA ARG A 33 18.19 -30.57 5.35
C ARG A 33 18.45 -32.08 5.42
N GLY A 34 17.98 -32.81 4.41
CA GLY A 34 18.38 -34.18 4.08
C GLY A 34 18.64 -34.32 2.58
N ASN A 35 19.75 -34.98 2.24
CA ASN A 35 20.40 -35.04 0.92
C ASN A 35 19.86 -36.15 -0.03
N SER A 36 19.97 -35.86 -1.34
CA SER A 36 20.33 -36.78 -2.47
C SER A 36 19.28 -37.72 -3.09
N PRO A 37 19.50 -38.27 -4.32
CA PRO A 37 19.91 -37.60 -5.57
C PRO A 37 19.14 -38.10 -6.84
N ASN A 38 19.44 -37.43 -7.97
CA ASN A 38 19.04 -37.67 -9.37
C ASN A 38 18.96 -39.12 -9.88
N HIS A 39 18.05 -39.37 -10.83
CA HIS A 39 18.41 -40.03 -12.10
C HIS A 39 17.42 -39.70 -13.25
N THR A 40 18.02 -39.25 -14.36
CA THR A 40 17.49 -39.06 -15.71
C THR A 40 17.17 -40.38 -16.42
N GLN A 41 16.19 -40.39 -17.33
CA GLN A 41 16.38 -41.00 -18.66
C GLN A 41 15.29 -40.58 -19.67
N ASN A 42 15.77 -40.07 -20.81
CA ASN A 42 15.05 -39.82 -22.05
C ASN A 42 14.75 -41.13 -22.78
N ILE A 43 13.57 -41.25 -23.40
CA ILE A 43 13.37 -42.11 -24.58
C ILE A 43 12.53 -41.35 -25.60
N ARG A 44 13.16 -41.04 -26.75
CA ARG A 44 12.53 -40.67 -28.03
C ARG A 44 12.25 -41.96 -28.79
N ILE A 45 11.08 -42.05 -29.41
CA ILE A 45 10.84 -42.95 -30.56
C ILE A 45 10.12 -42.11 -31.62
N ASP A 46 10.85 -41.80 -32.68
CA ASP A 46 10.30 -41.34 -33.96
C ASP A 46 9.70 -42.52 -34.70
N ASN A 47 8.56 -42.30 -35.37
CA ASN A 47 8.23 -43.00 -36.61
C ASN A 47 7.24 -42.15 -37.41
N ALA A 48 7.71 -41.66 -38.56
CA ALA A 48 6.93 -40.96 -39.56
C ALA A 48 6.30 -41.97 -40.53
N ILE A 49 5.02 -41.77 -40.87
CA ILE A 49 4.41 -42.32 -42.07
C ILE A 49 3.71 -41.15 -42.78
N HIS A 50 4.16 -40.87 -44.00
CA HIS A 50 3.60 -39.88 -44.92
C HIS A 50 2.46 -40.53 -45.71
N VAL A 51 1.26 -39.94 -45.67
CA VAL A 51 0.22 -40.14 -46.69
C VAL A 51 -0.31 -38.77 -47.08
N GLN A 52 -0.30 -38.50 -48.37
CA GLN A 52 -0.62 -37.22 -49.02
C GLN A 52 -2.12 -37.19 -49.32
N GLY A 53 -2.79 -36.10 -48.91
CA GLY A 53 -4.20 -35.85 -49.20
C GLY A 53 -4.55 -34.40 -48.87
N ASP A 54 -4.68 -33.58 -49.91
CA ASP A 54 -4.96 -32.14 -49.85
C ASP A 54 -6.21 -31.82 -49.03
N HIS A 55 -6.08 -31.10 -47.91
CA HIS A 55 -7.11 -30.20 -47.36
C HIS A 55 -6.39 -29.04 -46.65
N ASN A 56 -6.73 -27.80 -47.02
CA ASN A 56 -6.24 -26.56 -46.42
C ASN A 56 -6.37 -26.60 -44.89
N THR A 57 -5.23 -26.78 -44.22
CA THR A 57 -5.15 -26.66 -42.76
C THR A 57 -4.49 -25.31 -42.47
N VAL A 58 -5.24 -24.40 -41.86
CA VAL A 58 -4.66 -23.21 -41.23
C VAL A 58 -3.64 -23.73 -40.20
N VAL A 59 -2.36 -23.54 -40.52
CA VAL A 59 -1.26 -23.85 -39.60
C VAL A 59 -1.43 -22.94 -38.38
N ARG A 60 -1.94 -23.52 -37.29
CA ARG A 60 -1.70 -22.97 -35.94
C ARG A 60 -0.19 -22.98 -35.73
N GLN A 61 0.45 -21.83 -35.91
CA GLN A 61 1.84 -21.66 -35.50
C GLN A 61 1.93 -21.75 -33.98
N ASP A 62 2.53 -22.87 -33.54
CA ASP A 62 3.38 -23.06 -32.37
C ASP A 62 3.03 -22.35 -31.04
N GLY A 63 2.51 -23.15 -30.09
CA GLY A 63 2.19 -22.79 -28.70
C GLY A 63 3.36 -22.34 -27.80
N GLN A 64 4.52 -21.99 -28.37
CA GLN A 64 5.65 -21.39 -27.67
C GLN A 64 5.60 -19.85 -27.73
N GLY A 65 5.14 -19.26 -28.85
CA GLY A 65 4.99 -17.81 -29.00
C GLY A 65 3.85 -17.23 -28.15
N ASP A 66 2.74 -17.97 -28.09
CA ASP A 66 1.51 -17.56 -27.40
C ASP A 66 1.68 -17.53 -25.87
N ARG A 67 2.36 -18.55 -25.30
CA ARG A 67 2.65 -18.61 -23.85
C ARG A 67 3.54 -17.48 -23.36
N ASN A 68 4.46 -17.01 -24.20
CA ASN A 68 5.34 -15.89 -23.86
C ASN A 68 4.54 -14.58 -23.76
N ILE A 69 3.59 -14.34 -24.68
CA ILE A 69 2.74 -13.14 -24.67
C ILE A 69 1.79 -13.18 -23.46
N VAL A 70 1.15 -14.31 -23.19
CA VAL A 70 0.30 -14.47 -21.99
C VAL A 70 1.08 -14.12 -20.73
N THR A 71 2.31 -14.65 -20.59
CA THR A 71 3.17 -14.35 -19.43
C THR A 71 3.51 -12.87 -19.33
N GLN A 72 3.82 -12.22 -20.45
CA GLN A 72 4.14 -10.80 -20.50
C GLN A 72 2.94 -9.92 -20.10
N ILE A 73 1.76 -10.17 -20.66
CA ILE A 73 0.55 -9.39 -20.34
C ILE A 73 0.08 -9.64 -18.91
N MET A 74 0.11 -10.88 -18.42
CA MET A 74 -0.24 -11.16 -17.03
C MET A 74 0.76 -10.52 -16.06
N SER A 75 2.05 -10.48 -16.42
CA SER A 75 3.07 -9.73 -15.66
C SER A 75 2.79 -8.23 -15.68
N LEU A 76 2.39 -7.67 -16.83
CA LEU A 76 2.03 -6.26 -16.95
C LEU A 76 0.82 -5.90 -16.08
N LEU A 77 -0.25 -6.70 -16.13
CA LEU A 77 -1.42 -6.55 -15.26
C LEU A 77 -1.02 -6.58 -13.78
N SER A 78 -0.19 -7.55 -13.38
CA SER A 78 0.23 -7.72 -11.98
C SER A 78 0.97 -6.50 -11.40
N LYS A 79 1.51 -5.62 -12.25
CA LYS A 79 2.15 -4.36 -11.81
C LYS A 79 1.16 -3.25 -11.48
N HIS A 80 -0.08 -3.37 -11.94
CA HIS A 80 -1.13 -2.35 -11.83
C HIS A 80 -2.31 -2.77 -10.93
N ILE A 81 -2.31 -4.01 -10.43
CA ILE A 81 -3.29 -4.46 -9.43
C ILE A 81 -3.06 -3.79 -8.06
N ILE A 82 -4.02 -3.98 -7.14
CA ILE A 82 -3.83 -3.73 -5.71
C ILE A 82 -3.19 -4.99 -5.10
N PRO A 83 -1.90 -4.99 -4.76
CA PRO A 83 -1.22 -6.19 -4.27
C PRO A 83 -1.78 -6.60 -2.90
N GLY A 84 -1.94 -7.91 -2.70
CA GLY A 84 -2.44 -8.44 -1.42
C GLY A 84 -3.95 -8.25 -1.18
N ALA A 85 -4.71 -7.76 -2.16
CA ALA A 85 -6.14 -7.51 -2.01
C ALA A 85 -7.02 -8.76 -2.25
N ALA A 86 -6.50 -9.86 -2.78
CA ALA A 86 -7.33 -11.06 -2.99
C ALA A 86 -7.66 -11.78 -1.67
N HIS A 87 -8.72 -12.59 -1.66
CA HIS A 87 -9.15 -13.38 -0.48
C HIS A 87 -8.08 -14.35 0.03
N ASP A 88 -7.22 -14.84 -0.85
CA ASP A 88 -6.20 -15.88 -0.64
C ASP A 88 -4.76 -15.30 -0.65
N SER A 89 -4.61 -13.98 -0.55
CA SER A 89 -3.29 -13.35 -0.55
C SER A 89 -2.55 -13.53 0.78
N SER A 90 -1.25 -13.79 0.72
CA SER A 90 -0.41 -14.00 1.92
C SER A 90 -0.38 -12.86 2.93
N PRO A 91 -0.45 -11.56 2.57
CA PRO A 91 -0.52 -10.47 3.55
C PRO A 91 -1.83 -10.45 4.36
N ARG A 92 -2.75 -11.36 4.06
CA ARG A 92 -4.02 -11.50 4.75
C ARG A 92 -4.13 -12.85 5.45
N ASP A 93 -3.04 -13.59 5.63
CA ASP A 93 -3.08 -14.89 6.32
C ASP A 93 -2.75 -14.74 7.82
N PRO A 94 -3.63 -15.17 8.74
CA PRO A 94 -4.99 -15.68 8.51
C PRO A 94 -6.00 -14.56 8.24
N PRO A 95 -6.97 -14.75 7.31
CA PRO A 95 -7.90 -13.69 6.98
C PRO A 95 -9.02 -13.59 8.02
N PRO A 96 -9.67 -12.42 8.15
CA PRO A 96 -10.86 -12.30 8.99
C PRO A 96 -11.97 -13.17 8.38
N ARG A 97 -12.39 -14.22 9.09
CA ARG A 97 -13.49 -15.12 8.68
C ARG A 97 -14.61 -15.08 9.71
N CYS A 98 -15.83 -15.39 9.28
CA CYS A 98 -16.90 -15.60 10.25
C CYS A 98 -16.53 -16.78 11.15
N HIS A 99 -16.59 -16.58 12.46
CA HIS A 99 -16.33 -17.66 13.41
C HIS A 99 -17.36 -18.78 13.22
N PRO A 100 -17.00 -20.06 13.42
CA PRO A 100 -17.96 -21.16 13.31
C PRO A 100 -19.25 -20.88 14.10
N ASN A 101 -20.39 -21.21 13.50
CA ASN A 101 -21.72 -20.95 14.05
C ASN A 101 -22.09 -19.48 14.28
N THR A 102 -21.40 -18.51 13.66
CA THR A 102 -21.80 -17.09 13.68
C THR A 102 -22.25 -16.64 12.30
N ARG A 103 -23.09 -15.60 12.23
CA ARG A 103 -23.64 -14.99 11.01
C ARG A 103 -24.31 -16.00 10.06
N VAL A 104 -24.74 -17.15 10.58
CA VAL A 104 -25.22 -18.28 9.76
C VAL A 104 -26.46 -17.92 8.96
N LYS A 105 -27.40 -17.16 9.56
CA LYS A 105 -28.62 -16.73 8.88
C LYS A 105 -28.30 -15.74 7.76
N LEU A 106 -27.46 -14.76 8.04
CA LEU A 106 -27.01 -13.75 7.07
C LEU A 106 -26.35 -14.41 5.86
N ILE A 107 -25.33 -15.24 6.08
CA ILE A 107 -24.60 -15.89 4.97
C ILE A 107 -25.54 -16.80 4.17
N ALA A 108 -26.47 -17.52 4.84
CA ALA A 108 -27.45 -18.36 4.15
C ALA A 108 -28.40 -17.55 3.26
N ARG A 109 -28.83 -16.34 3.67
CA ARG A 109 -29.64 -15.45 2.82
C ARG A 109 -28.85 -15.00 1.59
N ILE A 110 -27.64 -14.50 1.79
CA ILE A 110 -26.80 -13.96 0.72
C ILE A 110 -26.44 -15.06 -0.30
N THR A 111 -26.05 -16.24 0.16
CA THR A 111 -25.75 -17.37 -0.74
C THR A 111 -26.98 -17.84 -1.51
N ALA A 112 -28.16 -17.88 -0.89
CA ALA A 112 -29.41 -18.20 -1.58
C ALA A 112 -29.74 -17.17 -2.68
N TRP A 113 -29.46 -15.89 -2.42
CA TRP A 113 -29.59 -14.80 -3.39
C TRP A 113 -28.61 -14.95 -4.56
N ILE A 114 -27.31 -15.16 -4.29
CA ILE A 114 -26.28 -15.37 -5.34
C ILE A 114 -26.67 -16.52 -6.29
N GLU A 115 -27.17 -17.62 -5.74
CA GLU A 115 -27.56 -18.81 -6.50
C GLU A 115 -28.91 -18.67 -7.21
N ASN A 116 -29.69 -17.63 -6.91
CA ASN A 116 -30.99 -17.40 -7.50
C ASN A 116 -30.85 -16.73 -8.88
N GLN A 117 -30.79 -17.54 -9.94
CA GLN A 117 -30.76 -17.04 -11.32
C GLN A 117 -31.97 -16.17 -11.71
N ALA A 118 -33.09 -16.25 -10.97
CA ALA A 118 -34.25 -15.38 -11.19
C ALA A 118 -34.20 -14.05 -10.41
N SER A 119 -33.15 -13.81 -9.60
CA SER A 119 -32.97 -12.53 -8.90
C SER A 119 -32.94 -11.38 -9.90
N LEU A 120 -33.67 -10.31 -9.59
CA LEU A 120 -33.73 -9.10 -10.41
C LEU A 120 -32.58 -8.15 -10.09
N GLU A 121 -32.11 -8.16 -8.84
CA GLU A 121 -30.95 -7.41 -8.36
C GLU A 121 -29.68 -8.25 -8.58
N LEU A 122 -28.67 -7.63 -9.21
CA LEU A 122 -27.33 -8.20 -9.42
C LEU A 122 -26.25 -7.51 -8.60
N LEU A 123 -26.63 -6.53 -7.77
CA LEU A 123 -25.76 -5.84 -6.83
C LEU A 123 -26.30 -6.02 -5.42
N LEU A 124 -25.43 -6.39 -4.49
CA LEU A 124 -25.70 -6.40 -3.05
C LEU A 124 -24.80 -5.40 -2.36
N TRP A 125 -25.38 -4.52 -1.55
CA TRP A 125 -24.66 -3.64 -0.64
C TRP A 125 -24.77 -4.16 0.80
N ILE A 126 -23.64 -4.59 1.38
CA ILE A 126 -23.51 -4.95 2.79
C ILE A 126 -23.02 -3.73 3.54
N THR A 127 -23.86 -3.18 4.41
CA THR A 127 -23.58 -1.90 5.07
C THR A 127 -23.65 -2.03 6.59
N GLY A 128 -22.93 -1.16 7.29
CA GLY A 128 -22.91 -1.14 8.76
C GLY A 128 -21.66 -0.48 9.34
N PRO A 129 -21.62 -0.26 10.66
CA PRO A 129 -20.49 0.42 11.31
C PRO A 129 -19.15 -0.33 11.22
N ALA A 130 -18.05 0.32 11.61
CA ALA A 130 -16.75 -0.30 11.69
C ALA A 130 -16.76 -1.47 12.70
N GLY A 131 -16.11 -2.59 12.36
CA GLY A 131 -15.89 -3.67 13.33
C GLY A 131 -17.06 -4.62 13.60
N VAL A 132 -18.20 -4.50 12.90
CA VAL A 132 -19.34 -5.44 13.01
C VAL A 132 -19.12 -6.78 12.28
N GLY A 133 -18.00 -6.92 11.56
CA GLY A 133 -17.62 -8.17 10.87
C GLY A 133 -17.97 -8.23 9.38
N LYS A 134 -18.17 -7.10 8.69
CA LYS A 134 -18.43 -7.06 7.24
C LYS A 134 -17.36 -7.79 6.42
N SER A 135 -16.09 -7.48 6.65
CA SER A 135 -14.96 -8.14 5.98
C SER A 135 -14.91 -9.64 6.23
N ALA A 136 -15.32 -10.09 7.43
CA ALA A 136 -15.42 -11.51 7.76
C ALA A 136 -16.53 -12.22 6.98
N VAL A 137 -17.68 -11.56 6.79
CA VAL A 137 -18.78 -12.04 5.93
C VAL A 137 -18.32 -12.12 4.48
N VAL A 138 -17.70 -11.07 3.94
CA VAL A 138 -17.22 -11.04 2.56
C VAL A 138 -16.12 -12.09 2.31
N GLN A 139 -15.19 -12.27 3.24
CA GLN A 139 -14.17 -13.33 3.17
C GLN A 139 -14.81 -14.72 3.10
N THR A 140 -15.76 -14.99 4.00
CA THR A 140 -16.46 -16.29 4.04
C THR A 140 -17.22 -16.56 2.73
N LEU A 141 -17.84 -15.52 2.16
CA LEU A 141 -18.51 -15.61 0.86
C LEU A 141 -17.52 -15.83 -0.29
N ALA A 142 -16.37 -15.16 -0.28
CA ALA A 142 -15.34 -15.35 -1.30
C ALA A 142 -14.80 -16.80 -1.29
N GLU A 143 -14.51 -17.35 -0.11
CA GLU A 143 -14.08 -18.75 0.05
C GLU A 143 -15.16 -19.73 -0.42
N TYR A 144 -16.44 -19.49 -0.07
CA TYR A 144 -17.57 -20.27 -0.56
C TYR A 144 -17.64 -20.32 -2.09
N LEU A 145 -17.49 -19.17 -2.74
CA LEU A 145 -17.56 -19.03 -4.18
C LEU A 145 -16.34 -19.62 -4.87
N ALA A 146 -15.15 -19.53 -4.26
CA ALA A 146 -13.92 -20.12 -4.77
C ALA A 146 -14.06 -21.65 -4.83
N GLU A 147 -14.53 -22.27 -3.74
CA GLU A 147 -14.78 -23.71 -3.69
C GLU A 147 -15.90 -24.16 -4.63
N SER A 148 -16.90 -23.31 -4.83
CA SER A 148 -17.99 -23.54 -5.79
C SER A 148 -17.58 -23.31 -7.26
N LYS A 149 -16.34 -22.86 -7.51
CA LYS A 149 -15.81 -22.44 -8.82
C LYS A 149 -16.65 -21.36 -9.50
N THR A 150 -17.25 -20.49 -8.69
CA THR A 150 -18.08 -19.35 -9.11
C THR A 150 -17.56 -18.01 -8.59
N LEU A 151 -16.35 -17.97 -8.01
CA LEU A 151 -15.68 -16.71 -7.71
C LEU A 151 -15.05 -16.15 -8.99
N GLY A 152 -15.46 -14.96 -9.40
CA GLY A 152 -14.78 -14.20 -10.46
C GLY A 152 -13.58 -13.45 -9.90
N ALA A 153 -13.83 -12.56 -8.94
CA ALA A 153 -12.79 -11.78 -8.27
C ALA A 153 -13.20 -11.37 -6.86
N SER A 154 -12.20 -11.09 -6.02
CA SER A 154 -12.37 -10.54 -4.69
C SER A 154 -11.32 -9.47 -4.44
N VAL A 155 -11.72 -8.26 -4.03
CA VAL A 155 -10.83 -7.13 -3.75
C VAL A 155 -11.13 -6.62 -2.34
N PHE A 156 -10.19 -6.83 -1.44
CA PHE A 156 -10.26 -6.36 -0.06
C PHE A 156 -9.39 -5.14 0.09
N ILE A 157 -10.05 -4.04 0.40
CA ILE A 157 -9.48 -2.70 0.44
C ILE A 157 -9.10 -2.42 1.89
N SER A 158 -7.94 -1.79 2.09
CA SER A 158 -7.51 -1.41 3.42
C SER A 158 -6.60 -0.19 3.38
N ARG A 159 -7.12 0.95 3.85
CA ARG A 159 -6.39 2.21 3.93
C ARG A 159 -5.15 2.14 4.83
N PRO A 160 -5.23 1.64 6.08
CA PRO A 160 -4.04 1.57 6.92
C PRO A 160 -2.97 0.62 6.36
N ASN A 161 -3.37 -0.37 5.56
CA ASN A 161 -2.49 -1.37 4.95
C ASN A 161 -2.19 -1.12 3.46
N LYS A 162 -2.42 0.10 2.96
CA LYS A 162 -2.01 0.56 1.61
C LYS A 162 -2.64 -0.19 0.44
N ARG A 163 -3.82 -0.77 0.67
CA ARG A 163 -4.64 -1.44 -0.34
C ARG A 163 -5.83 -0.56 -0.72
N ASP A 164 -5.59 0.71 -1.03
CA ASP A 164 -6.64 1.75 -1.15
C ASP A 164 -6.61 2.55 -2.46
N ASN A 165 -5.85 2.09 -3.46
CA ASN A 165 -5.77 2.75 -4.76
C ASN A 165 -7.00 2.44 -5.64
N PRO A 166 -7.89 3.41 -5.93
CA PRO A 166 -9.09 3.18 -6.73
C PRO A 166 -8.77 2.75 -8.18
N HIS A 167 -7.69 3.27 -8.77
CA HIS A 167 -7.30 2.93 -10.15
C HIS A 167 -6.95 1.44 -10.32
N GLY A 168 -6.54 0.76 -9.24
CA GLY A 168 -6.22 -0.66 -9.29
C GLY A 168 -7.44 -1.58 -9.24
N VAL A 169 -8.66 -1.09 -8.96
CA VAL A 169 -9.83 -1.94 -8.67
C VAL A 169 -10.21 -2.81 -9.86
N PHE A 170 -10.54 -2.21 -11.00
CA PHE A 170 -10.98 -2.96 -12.19
C PHE A 170 -9.83 -3.75 -12.84
N ILE A 171 -8.58 -3.27 -12.73
CA ILE A 171 -7.39 -4.00 -13.16
C ILE A 171 -7.20 -5.27 -12.30
N THR A 172 -7.40 -5.17 -10.98
CA THR A 172 -7.34 -6.32 -10.06
C THR A 172 -8.42 -7.34 -10.38
N ILE A 173 -9.64 -6.88 -10.69
CA ILE A 173 -10.73 -7.76 -11.15
C ILE A 173 -10.36 -8.44 -12.46
N ALA A 174 -9.85 -7.70 -13.45
CA ALA A 174 -9.46 -8.23 -14.75
C ALA A 174 -8.36 -9.31 -14.63
N TYR A 175 -7.32 -9.02 -13.85
CA TYR A 175 -6.26 -9.99 -13.56
C TYR A 175 -6.83 -11.28 -12.95
N GLN A 176 -7.70 -11.14 -11.95
CA GLN A 176 -8.32 -12.27 -11.28
C GLN A 176 -9.24 -13.09 -12.20
N LEU A 177 -10.06 -12.44 -13.03
CA LEU A 177 -10.88 -13.11 -14.04
C LEU A 177 -10.00 -13.88 -15.05
N ALA A 178 -8.91 -13.28 -15.53
CA ALA A 178 -7.98 -13.93 -16.45
C ALA A 178 -7.25 -15.13 -15.84
N THR A 179 -7.03 -15.15 -14.52
CA THR A 179 -6.48 -16.35 -13.86
C THR A 179 -7.49 -17.51 -13.76
N ARG A 180 -8.79 -17.23 -13.88
CA ARG A 180 -9.87 -18.21 -13.61
C ARG A 180 -10.67 -18.61 -14.84
N ILE A 181 -10.75 -17.75 -15.86
CA ILE A 181 -11.58 -17.94 -17.06
C ILE A 181 -10.68 -17.84 -18.29
N GLU A 182 -10.43 -18.98 -18.94
CA GLU A 182 -9.52 -19.07 -20.09
C GLU A 182 -9.95 -18.18 -21.27
N ALA A 183 -11.22 -18.20 -21.67
CA ALA A 183 -11.71 -17.34 -22.75
C ALA A 183 -11.54 -15.84 -22.45
N TYR A 184 -11.69 -15.44 -21.17
CA TYR A 184 -11.45 -14.07 -20.74
C TYR A 184 -9.95 -13.73 -20.78
N ARG A 185 -9.08 -14.67 -20.37
CA ARG A 185 -7.63 -14.51 -20.45
C ARG A 185 -7.18 -14.27 -21.88
N ASP A 186 -7.68 -15.03 -22.83
CA ASP A 186 -7.29 -14.89 -24.23
C ASP A 186 -7.73 -13.52 -24.77
N TYR A 187 -8.95 -13.08 -24.43
CA TYR A 187 -9.44 -11.74 -24.73
C TYR A 187 -8.57 -10.63 -24.12
N ILE A 188 -8.23 -10.72 -22.83
CA ILE A 188 -7.45 -9.65 -22.17
C ILE A 188 -6.02 -9.57 -22.72
N VAL A 189 -5.45 -10.72 -23.08
CA VAL A 189 -4.13 -10.80 -23.71
C VAL A 189 -4.17 -10.13 -25.08
N GLU A 190 -5.17 -10.39 -25.91
CA GLU A 190 -5.35 -9.71 -27.19
C GLU A 190 -5.58 -8.20 -27.00
N ARG A 191 -6.49 -7.81 -26.09
CA ARG A 191 -6.88 -6.43 -25.86
C ARG A 191 -5.70 -5.56 -25.40
N LEU A 192 -4.91 -6.05 -24.45
CA LEU A 192 -3.75 -5.34 -23.92
C LEU A 192 -2.50 -5.45 -24.81
N SER A 193 -2.42 -6.46 -25.69
CA SER A 193 -1.36 -6.50 -26.71
C SER A 193 -1.53 -5.40 -27.74
N ARG A 194 -2.77 -4.98 -28.03
CA ARG A 194 -3.08 -3.87 -28.95
C ARG A 194 -2.96 -2.50 -28.30
N ASP A 195 -3.39 -2.40 -27.05
CA ASP A 195 -3.48 -1.12 -26.33
C ASP A 195 -3.10 -1.31 -24.84
N PRO A 196 -1.78 -1.33 -24.54
CA PRO A 196 -1.29 -1.42 -23.17
C PRO A 196 -1.64 -0.18 -22.32
N GLU A 197 -1.84 0.98 -22.95
CA GLU A 197 -2.03 2.27 -22.28
C GLU A 197 -3.40 2.36 -21.58
N LEU A 198 -4.33 1.47 -21.92
CA LEU A 198 -5.58 1.26 -21.18
C LEU A 198 -5.35 1.04 -19.66
N LEU A 199 -4.22 0.44 -19.28
CA LEU A 199 -3.86 0.26 -17.86
C LEU A 199 -3.56 1.57 -17.14
N ASN A 200 -3.33 2.67 -17.86
CA ASN A 200 -3.20 4.03 -17.34
C ASN A 200 -4.43 4.90 -17.64
N GLY A 201 -5.45 4.31 -18.28
CA GLY A 201 -6.69 4.99 -18.65
C GLY A 201 -7.61 5.29 -17.47
N GLY A 202 -8.65 6.10 -17.72
CA GLY A 202 -9.67 6.39 -16.73
C GLY A 202 -10.47 5.15 -16.30
N MET A 203 -11.04 5.19 -15.10
CA MET A 203 -11.75 4.07 -14.49
C MET A 203 -12.91 3.56 -15.36
N GLN A 204 -13.71 4.48 -15.93
CA GLN A 204 -14.79 4.12 -16.85
C GLN A 204 -14.29 3.38 -18.11
N ALA A 205 -13.17 3.80 -18.70
CA ALA A 205 -12.60 3.13 -19.88
C ALA A 205 -12.10 1.72 -19.53
N GLN A 206 -11.47 1.56 -18.37
CA GLN A 206 -11.07 0.26 -17.84
C GLN A 206 -12.29 -0.63 -17.59
N PHE A 207 -13.37 -0.10 -17.01
CA PHE A 207 -14.59 -0.88 -16.76
C PHE A 207 -15.22 -1.36 -18.07
N ILE A 208 -15.33 -0.49 -19.07
CA ILE A 208 -15.87 -0.85 -20.39
C ILE A 208 -15.05 -2.00 -20.99
N ALA A 209 -13.73 -1.82 -21.09
CA ALA A 209 -12.88 -2.82 -21.73
C ALA A 209 -12.75 -4.12 -20.92
N PHE A 210 -12.73 -4.06 -19.60
CA PHE A 210 -12.48 -5.24 -18.76
C PHE A 210 -13.74 -5.97 -18.33
N ILE A 211 -14.91 -5.33 -18.38
CA ILE A 211 -16.17 -5.88 -17.92
C ILE A 211 -17.23 -5.84 -19.02
N VAL A 212 -17.54 -4.66 -19.58
CA VAL A 212 -18.65 -4.53 -20.55
C VAL A 212 -18.36 -5.29 -21.84
N GLU A 213 -17.27 -4.99 -22.53
CA GLU A 213 -16.88 -5.66 -23.78
C GLU A 213 -16.88 -7.20 -23.65
N PRO A 214 -16.20 -7.83 -22.67
CA PRO A 214 -16.14 -9.29 -22.57
C PRO A 214 -17.48 -9.95 -22.19
N PHE A 215 -18.24 -9.39 -21.25
CA PHE A 215 -19.44 -10.04 -20.73
C PHE A 215 -20.72 -9.66 -21.47
N VAL A 216 -20.78 -8.49 -22.10
CA VAL A 216 -21.95 -7.99 -22.83
C VAL A 216 -21.79 -8.22 -24.33
N GLU A 217 -20.70 -7.76 -24.93
CA GLU A 217 -20.51 -7.86 -26.38
C GLU A 217 -20.02 -9.24 -26.81
N LYS A 218 -19.01 -9.78 -26.13
CA LYS A 218 -18.47 -11.13 -26.39
C LYS A 218 -19.26 -12.24 -25.71
N LYS A 219 -20.19 -11.89 -24.80
CA LYS A 219 -21.12 -12.82 -24.14
C LYS A 219 -20.43 -13.98 -23.43
N PHE A 220 -19.26 -13.73 -22.83
CA PHE A 220 -18.55 -14.76 -22.09
C PHE A 220 -19.39 -15.27 -20.93
N GLY A 221 -19.61 -16.58 -20.89
CA GLY A 221 -20.37 -17.24 -19.82
C GLY A 221 -21.88 -16.99 -19.85
N THR A 222 -22.45 -16.42 -20.91
CA THR A 222 -23.91 -16.26 -21.03
C THR A 222 -24.60 -17.61 -20.87
N GLY A 223 -25.62 -17.67 -20.00
CA GLY A 223 -26.34 -18.91 -19.67
C GLY A 223 -25.64 -19.83 -18.65
N ALA A 224 -24.41 -19.52 -18.24
CA ALA A 224 -23.71 -20.25 -17.18
C ALA A 224 -24.14 -19.80 -15.77
N LYS A 225 -23.49 -20.37 -14.74
CA LYS A 225 -23.62 -19.85 -13.37
C LYS A 225 -23.02 -18.44 -13.30
N ARG A 226 -23.60 -17.58 -12.47
CA ARG A 226 -23.06 -16.24 -12.21
C ARG A 226 -21.72 -16.34 -11.46
N TRP A 227 -20.76 -15.51 -11.87
CA TRP A 227 -19.52 -15.28 -11.16
C TRP A 227 -19.68 -14.13 -10.16
N GLY A 228 -19.29 -14.36 -8.91
CA GLY A 228 -19.29 -13.33 -7.88
C GLY A 228 -18.06 -12.43 -7.97
N ILE A 229 -18.30 -11.12 -7.95
CA ILE A 229 -17.28 -10.08 -7.82
C ILE A 229 -17.50 -9.37 -6.48
N LEU A 230 -16.53 -9.44 -5.58
CA LEU A 230 -16.66 -8.95 -4.21
C LEU A 230 -15.68 -7.81 -3.95
N LEU A 231 -16.20 -6.68 -3.46
CA LEU A 231 -15.45 -5.50 -3.06
C LEU A 231 -15.70 -5.26 -1.56
N ASP A 232 -14.68 -5.47 -0.72
CA ASP A 232 -14.75 -5.21 0.71
C ASP A 232 -14.00 -3.93 1.06
N GLY A 233 -14.61 -3.07 1.87
CA GLY A 233 -14.01 -1.82 2.36
C GLY A 233 -14.03 -0.70 1.33
N LEU A 234 -15.11 -0.52 0.57
CA LEU A 234 -15.20 0.57 -0.42
C LEU A 234 -14.90 1.95 0.18
N ASP A 235 -15.37 2.19 1.42
CA ASP A 235 -15.12 3.41 2.20
C ASP A 235 -13.62 3.65 2.46
N GLU A 236 -12.80 2.61 2.43
CA GLU A 236 -11.37 2.71 2.67
C GLU A 236 -10.58 3.17 1.43
N LEU A 237 -11.18 3.22 0.22
CA LEU A 237 -10.53 3.76 -0.98
C LEU A 237 -10.20 5.25 -0.85
N ARG A 238 -9.19 5.68 -1.61
CA ARG A 238 -8.87 7.11 -1.76
C ARG A 238 -9.90 7.82 -2.65
N GLY A 239 -10.37 8.97 -2.20
CA GLY A 239 -11.23 9.88 -2.97
C GLY A 239 -12.71 9.47 -2.92
N THR A 240 -13.55 10.38 -2.41
CA THR A 240 -15.01 10.18 -2.35
C THR A 240 -15.60 10.00 -3.74
N ASP A 241 -15.14 10.78 -4.73
CA ASP A 241 -15.65 10.74 -6.10
C ASP A 241 -15.39 9.39 -6.75
N ALA A 242 -14.21 8.81 -6.53
CA ALA A 242 -13.87 7.48 -7.03
C ALA A 242 -14.74 6.38 -6.39
N GLN A 243 -15.10 6.52 -5.11
CA GLN A 243 -16.02 5.59 -4.45
C GLN A 243 -17.43 5.68 -5.06
N CYS A 244 -17.92 6.90 -5.30
CA CYS A 244 -19.22 7.14 -5.94
C CYS A 244 -19.24 6.62 -7.39
N GLU A 245 -18.20 6.89 -8.18
CA GLU A 245 -18.05 6.42 -9.57
C GLU A 245 -18.13 4.89 -9.64
N ILE A 246 -17.43 4.17 -8.74
CA ILE A 246 -17.50 2.70 -8.67
C ILE A 246 -18.92 2.20 -8.43
N ILE A 247 -19.66 2.82 -7.49
CA ILE A 247 -21.05 2.44 -7.19
C ILE A 247 -21.93 2.66 -8.42
N GLN A 248 -21.86 3.84 -9.03
CA GLN A 248 -22.66 4.22 -10.19
C GLN A 248 -22.37 3.29 -11.37
N THR A 249 -21.10 3.09 -11.72
CA THR A 249 -20.68 2.24 -12.84
C THR A 249 -21.14 0.78 -12.67
N ILE A 250 -20.99 0.21 -11.47
CA ILE A 250 -21.44 -1.16 -11.19
C ILE A 250 -22.98 -1.25 -11.18
N SER A 251 -23.65 -0.25 -10.62
CA SER A 251 -25.12 -0.17 -10.56
C SER A 251 -25.72 -0.14 -11.97
N THR A 252 -25.23 0.77 -12.83
CA THR A 252 -25.68 0.89 -14.23
C THR A 252 -25.49 -0.43 -14.96
N PHE A 253 -24.32 -1.05 -14.83
CA PHE A 253 -24.06 -2.37 -15.41
C PHE A 253 -25.05 -3.44 -14.93
N ALA A 254 -25.28 -3.52 -13.61
CA ALA A 254 -26.20 -4.49 -13.01
C ALA A 254 -27.65 -4.30 -13.49
N GLN A 255 -28.05 -3.06 -13.79
CA GLN A 255 -29.38 -2.73 -14.27
C GLN A 255 -29.55 -3.00 -15.77
N GLU A 256 -28.60 -2.57 -16.59
CA GLU A 256 -28.69 -2.60 -18.06
C GLU A 256 -28.33 -3.96 -18.67
N HIS A 257 -27.47 -4.75 -18.00
CA HIS A 257 -26.90 -5.98 -18.54
C HIS A 257 -27.22 -7.21 -17.68
N ARG A 258 -28.52 -7.44 -17.45
CA ARG A 258 -29.01 -8.52 -16.56
C ARG A 258 -28.68 -9.94 -17.06
N ASP A 259 -28.37 -10.08 -18.34
CA ASP A 259 -27.96 -11.33 -18.98
C ASP A 259 -26.47 -11.63 -18.83
N ALA A 260 -25.66 -10.64 -18.42
CA ALA A 260 -24.27 -10.86 -18.08
C ALA A 260 -24.15 -11.78 -16.84
N PRO A 261 -23.26 -12.77 -16.85
CA PRO A 261 -23.15 -13.75 -15.77
C PRO A 261 -22.33 -13.21 -14.58
N LEU A 262 -22.54 -11.97 -14.17
CA LEU A 262 -21.84 -11.35 -13.03
C LEU A 262 -22.83 -10.96 -11.93
N VAL A 263 -22.40 -11.14 -10.69
CA VAL A 263 -23.11 -10.65 -9.50
C VAL A 263 -22.11 -9.95 -8.59
N TRP A 264 -22.50 -8.78 -8.09
CA TRP A 264 -21.62 -7.87 -7.37
C TRP A 264 -22.00 -7.81 -5.90
N ILE A 265 -20.99 -7.80 -5.02
CA ILE A 265 -21.15 -7.56 -3.60
C ILE A 265 -20.20 -6.43 -3.23
N ILE A 266 -20.74 -5.34 -2.71
CA ILE A 266 -19.99 -4.22 -2.16
C ILE A 266 -20.23 -4.21 -0.65
N ALA A 267 -19.17 -4.21 0.14
CA ALA A 267 -19.26 -3.97 1.57
C ALA A 267 -18.58 -2.64 1.94
N SER A 268 -19.29 -1.81 2.70
CA SER A 268 -18.77 -0.52 3.13
C SER A 268 -19.38 -0.03 4.44
N ARG A 269 -18.80 1.01 5.02
CA ARG A 269 -19.48 1.84 6.02
C ARG A 269 -20.55 2.70 5.36
N SER A 270 -21.51 3.15 6.17
CA SER A 270 -22.60 4.05 5.77
C SER A 270 -22.13 5.52 5.80
N GLU A 271 -21.02 5.84 5.11
CA GLU A 271 -20.56 7.22 4.96
C GLU A 271 -21.52 8.00 4.06
N SER A 272 -21.70 9.30 4.31
CA SER A 272 -22.79 10.09 3.73
C SER A 272 -22.80 10.09 2.20
N HIS A 273 -21.65 10.25 1.54
CA HIS A 273 -21.56 10.20 0.08
C HIS A 273 -21.87 8.80 -0.47
N ILE A 274 -21.53 7.72 0.26
CA ILE A 274 -21.86 6.35 -0.15
C ILE A 274 -23.38 6.14 -0.06
N VAL A 275 -23.98 6.50 1.08
CA VAL A 275 -25.44 6.40 1.30
C VAL A 275 -26.19 7.19 0.23
N ASN A 276 -25.84 8.46 0.04
CA ASN A 276 -26.48 9.32 -0.98
C ASN A 276 -26.36 8.72 -2.39
N THR A 277 -25.21 8.12 -2.74
CA THR A 277 -25.04 7.49 -4.06
C THR A 277 -25.93 6.25 -4.23
N PHE A 278 -26.11 5.44 -3.19
CA PHE A 278 -27.03 4.30 -3.23
C PHE A 278 -28.51 4.70 -3.14
N GLU A 279 -28.83 5.85 -2.56
CA GLU A 279 -30.19 6.37 -2.46
C GLU A 279 -30.64 7.14 -3.71
N ASP A 280 -29.70 7.50 -4.59
CA ASP A 280 -29.98 8.11 -5.89
C ASP A 280 -30.96 7.24 -6.70
N ASP A 281 -31.95 7.88 -7.34
CA ASP A 281 -33.02 7.20 -8.05
C ASP A 281 -32.54 6.33 -9.22
N GLU A 282 -31.39 6.64 -9.82
CA GLU A 282 -30.75 5.83 -10.86
C GLU A 282 -30.17 4.53 -10.27
N VAL A 283 -29.66 4.56 -9.04
CA VAL A 283 -29.02 3.41 -8.37
C VAL A 283 -30.02 2.57 -7.58
N ARG A 284 -31.01 3.19 -6.95
CA ARG A 284 -31.95 2.57 -5.99
C ARG A 284 -32.70 1.34 -6.53
N ARG A 285 -32.80 1.18 -7.85
CA ARG A 285 -33.50 0.05 -8.50
C ARG A 285 -32.58 -1.13 -8.84
N SER A 286 -31.27 -1.01 -8.65
CA SER A 286 -30.28 -2.01 -9.13
C SER A 286 -29.77 -2.96 -8.04
N TYR A 287 -29.97 -2.63 -6.77
CA TYR A 287 -29.35 -3.36 -5.65
C TYR A 287 -30.31 -3.81 -4.55
N TRP A 288 -29.84 -4.80 -3.81
CA TRP A 288 -30.38 -5.23 -2.53
C TRP A 288 -29.42 -4.78 -1.40
N SER A 289 -29.97 -4.31 -0.27
CA SER A 289 -29.19 -3.90 0.90
C SER A 289 -29.31 -4.90 2.05
N GLU A 290 -28.19 -5.19 2.71
CA GLU A 290 -28.11 -5.94 3.98
C GLU A 290 -27.36 -5.11 5.01
N TYR A 291 -28.09 -4.52 5.96
CA TYR A 291 -27.51 -3.74 7.06
C TYR A 291 -27.16 -4.64 8.26
N ILE A 292 -25.92 -4.52 8.75
CA ILE A 292 -25.41 -5.24 9.92
C ILE A 292 -25.31 -4.26 11.10
N PRO A 293 -26.25 -4.29 12.06
CA PRO A 293 -26.19 -3.48 13.27
C PRO A 293 -25.09 -3.97 14.24
N ILE A 294 -24.64 -3.09 15.13
CA ILE A 294 -23.68 -3.41 16.20
C ILE A 294 -24.31 -4.33 17.24
N ASP A 295 -25.50 -3.96 17.73
CA ASP A 295 -26.07 -4.40 19.01
C ASP A 295 -27.34 -5.26 18.87
N SER A 296 -27.61 -5.80 17.68
CA SER A 296 -28.72 -6.74 17.52
C SER A 296 -28.55 -7.97 18.40
N THR A 297 -29.66 -8.60 18.79
CA THR A 297 -29.65 -9.84 19.56
C THR A 297 -28.79 -10.93 18.89
N GLU A 298 -28.88 -11.08 17.56
CA GLU A 298 -28.05 -12.03 16.80
C GLU A 298 -26.55 -11.69 16.89
N ALA A 299 -26.19 -10.41 16.82
CA ALA A 299 -24.79 -9.98 16.98
C ALA A 299 -24.26 -10.25 18.39
N CYS A 300 -25.05 -9.97 19.42
CA CYS A 300 -24.68 -10.25 20.82
C CYS A 300 -24.47 -11.75 21.07
N GLU A 301 -25.41 -12.60 20.63
CA GLU A 301 -25.29 -14.06 20.72
C GLU A 301 -24.06 -14.60 19.97
N ASP A 302 -23.77 -14.04 18.80
CA ASP A 302 -22.64 -14.45 17.97
C ASP A 302 -21.29 -14.03 18.59
N VAL A 303 -21.20 -12.82 19.14
CA VAL A 303 -20.01 -12.35 19.86
C VAL A 303 -19.79 -13.17 21.13
N GLU A 304 -20.84 -13.48 21.88
CA GLU A 304 -20.75 -14.37 23.04
C GLU A 304 -20.19 -15.73 22.62
N ARG A 305 -20.72 -16.33 21.55
CA ARG A 305 -20.25 -17.62 21.03
C ARG A 305 -18.79 -17.59 20.62
N PHE A 306 -18.37 -16.52 19.94
CA PHE A 306 -16.97 -16.28 19.60
C PHE A 306 -16.10 -16.22 20.86
N LEU A 307 -16.45 -15.39 21.85
CA LEU A 307 -15.68 -15.24 23.09
C LEU A 307 -15.57 -16.58 23.84
N ARG A 308 -16.68 -17.32 24.01
CA ARG A 308 -16.65 -18.65 24.66
C ARG A 308 -15.67 -19.60 23.98
N SER A 309 -15.67 -19.62 22.65
CA SER A 309 -14.74 -20.44 21.86
C SER A 309 -13.28 -20.03 22.10
N ARG A 310 -12.97 -18.73 22.01
CA ARG A 310 -11.62 -18.20 22.19
C ARG A 310 -11.09 -18.35 23.62
N PHE A 311 -11.95 -18.22 24.64
CA PHE A 311 -11.58 -18.53 26.02
C PHE A 311 -11.30 -20.01 26.21
N LYS A 312 -12.08 -20.90 25.59
CA LYS A 312 -11.82 -22.35 25.60
C LYS A 312 -10.48 -22.70 24.94
N GLU A 313 -10.14 -22.08 23.82
CA GLU A 313 -8.81 -22.20 23.19
C GLU A 313 -7.70 -21.74 24.13
N THR A 314 -7.89 -20.59 24.78
CA THR A 314 -6.92 -20.01 25.71
C THR A 314 -6.68 -20.94 26.90
N ARG A 315 -7.74 -21.47 27.53
CA ARG A 315 -7.62 -22.48 28.60
C ARG A 315 -6.82 -23.71 28.15
N LYS A 316 -7.06 -24.21 26.94
CA LYS A 316 -6.30 -25.36 26.41
C LYS A 316 -4.81 -25.04 26.27
N LYS A 317 -4.47 -23.86 25.75
CA LYS A 317 -3.07 -23.42 25.56
C LYS A 317 -2.34 -23.21 26.89
N PHE A 318 -3.04 -22.69 27.89
CA PHE A 318 -2.49 -22.34 29.21
C PHE A 318 -3.01 -23.25 30.34
N ARG A 319 -3.27 -24.53 30.02
CA ARG A 319 -3.86 -25.53 30.94
C ARG A 319 -3.13 -25.73 32.28
N HIS A 320 -1.89 -25.25 32.38
CA HIS A 320 -1.04 -25.38 33.55
C HIS A 320 -1.11 -24.16 34.49
N THR A 321 -1.62 -23.02 34.00
CA THR A 321 -1.77 -21.78 34.79
C THR A 321 -3.21 -21.33 34.96
N ILE A 322 -4.14 -21.80 34.11
CA ILE A 322 -5.54 -21.38 34.13
C ILE A 322 -6.45 -22.50 34.63
N HIS A 323 -7.35 -22.17 35.57
CA HIS A 323 -8.37 -23.08 36.06
C HIS A 323 -9.48 -23.35 35.02
N ASN A 324 -10.16 -24.49 35.12
CA ASN A 324 -11.12 -24.93 34.09
C ASN A 324 -12.37 -24.05 33.99
N ASP A 325 -12.72 -23.34 35.06
CA ASP A 325 -13.85 -22.42 35.16
C ASP A 325 -13.52 -20.98 34.75
N TRP A 326 -12.29 -20.69 34.33
CA TRP A 326 -11.89 -19.34 33.92
C TRP A 326 -12.33 -19.01 32.48
N PRO A 327 -12.79 -17.78 32.20
CA PRO A 327 -13.14 -16.74 33.16
C PRO A 327 -14.41 -17.08 33.94
N SER A 328 -14.57 -16.52 35.14
CA SER A 328 -15.80 -16.68 35.91
C SER A 328 -17.01 -16.20 35.11
N ASP A 329 -18.21 -16.74 35.37
CA ASP A 329 -19.41 -16.33 34.64
C ASP A 329 -19.72 -14.83 34.79
N SER A 330 -19.39 -14.25 35.96
CA SER A 330 -19.52 -12.81 36.21
C SER A 330 -18.57 -11.98 35.33
N ASP A 331 -17.30 -12.37 35.26
CA ASP A 331 -16.30 -11.67 34.44
C ASP A 331 -16.61 -11.82 32.95
N PHE A 332 -17.04 -13.01 32.54
CA PHE A 332 -17.49 -13.27 31.19
C PHE A 332 -18.70 -12.39 30.83
N LEU A 333 -19.68 -12.29 31.73
CA LEU A 333 -20.85 -11.43 31.53
C LEU A 333 -20.44 -9.96 31.35
N LYS A 334 -19.57 -9.43 32.22
CA LYS A 334 -19.03 -8.07 32.09
C LYS A 334 -18.43 -7.81 30.71
N LEU A 335 -17.63 -8.75 30.20
CA LEU A 335 -17.04 -8.64 28.86
C LEU A 335 -18.08 -8.66 27.75
N THR A 336 -19.06 -9.55 27.82
CA THR A 336 -20.11 -9.65 26.79
C THR A 336 -20.97 -8.39 26.74
N VAL A 337 -21.27 -7.80 27.91
CA VAL A 337 -21.99 -6.52 28.02
C VAL A 337 -21.15 -5.39 27.42
N ALA A 338 -19.86 -5.30 27.76
CA ALA A 338 -18.97 -4.29 27.18
C ALA A 338 -18.77 -4.45 25.66
N ALA A 339 -18.82 -5.68 25.16
CA ALA A 339 -18.74 -5.95 23.73
C ALA A 339 -20.00 -5.50 22.99
N SER A 340 -21.19 -5.64 23.58
CA SER A 340 -22.48 -5.20 23.00
C SER A 340 -22.66 -5.58 21.52
N GLY A 341 -22.25 -6.80 21.13
CA GLY A 341 -22.32 -7.29 19.75
C GLY A 341 -21.22 -6.79 18.78
N LEU A 342 -20.30 -5.94 19.26
CA LEU A 342 -19.16 -5.43 18.49
C LEU A 342 -18.02 -6.45 18.40
N PHE A 343 -17.93 -7.14 17.27
CA PHE A 343 -16.90 -8.16 17.01
C PHE A 343 -15.47 -7.65 17.15
N ILE A 344 -15.16 -6.45 16.67
CA ILE A 344 -13.77 -5.94 16.77
C ILE A 344 -13.32 -5.77 18.23
N TYR A 345 -14.23 -5.40 19.13
CA TYR A 345 -13.91 -5.33 20.55
C TYR A 345 -13.54 -6.70 21.08
N ALA A 346 -14.38 -7.71 20.81
CA ALA A 346 -14.12 -9.08 21.22
C ALA A 346 -12.80 -9.64 20.65
N GLU A 347 -12.47 -9.34 19.39
CA GLU A 347 -11.21 -9.77 18.77
C GLU A 347 -10.00 -9.07 19.42
N VAL A 348 -10.01 -7.75 19.59
CA VAL A 348 -8.92 -7.01 20.25
C VAL A 348 -8.75 -7.46 21.70
N VAL A 349 -9.84 -7.72 22.43
CA VAL A 349 -9.82 -8.30 23.78
C VAL A 349 -9.07 -9.63 23.78
N MET A 350 -9.43 -10.55 22.88
CA MET A 350 -8.78 -11.86 22.85
C MET A 350 -7.32 -11.77 22.40
N GLN A 351 -6.98 -10.86 21.48
CA GLN A 351 -5.58 -10.62 21.09
C GLN A 351 -4.78 -10.02 22.25
N PHE A 352 -5.36 -9.10 23.03
CA PHE A 352 -4.74 -8.49 24.20
C PHE A 352 -4.48 -9.50 25.32
N ILE A 353 -5.46 -10.38 25.60
CA ILE A 353 -5.36 -11.44 26.61
C ILE A 353 -4.33 -12.49 26.19
N ARG A 354 -4.29 -12.86 24.91
CA ARG A 354 -3.44 -13.93 24.38
C ARG A 354 -2.05 -13.47 23.94
N ASP A 355 -1.69 -12.22 24.22
CA ASP A 355 -0.42 -11.63 23.82
C ASP A 355 0.75 -12.52 24.32
N PRO A 356 1.53 -13.13 23.41
CA PRO A 356 2.65 -14.00 23.76
C PRO A 356 3.72 -13.31 24.61
N GLY A 357 3.85 -11.97 24.51
CA GLY A 357 4.84 -11.20 25.26
C GLY A 357 4.57 -11.14 26.76
N TYR A 358 3.32 -11.30 27.18
CA TYR A 358 2.95 -11.36 28.61
C TYR A 358 2.90 -12.79 29.13
N ALA A 359 2.43 -13.73 28.30
CA ALA A 359 2.24 -15.14 28.66
C ALA A 359 1.37 -15.38 29.92
N ASP A 360 0.59 -14.38 30.35
CA ASP A 360 -0.29 -14.42 31.52
C ASP A 360 -1.69 -13.88 31.16
N PRO A 361 -2.56 -14.73 30.60
CA PRO A 361 -3.91 -14.31 30.21
C PRO A 361 -4.81 -13.96 31.40
N VAL A 362 -4.51 -14.43 32.62
CA VAL A 362 -5.34 -14.16 33.81
C VAL A 362 -5.17 -12.71 34.23
N SER A 363 -3.93 -12.26 34.46
CA SER A 363 -3.68 -10.85 34.80
C SER A 363 -4.07 -9.89 33.68
N ARG A 364 -3.99 -10.31 32.42
CA ARG A 364 -4.45 -9.50 31.28
C ARG A 364 -5.97 -9.33 31.26
N LEU A 365 -6.72 -10.37 31.64
CA LEU A 365 -8.16 -10.24 31.83
C LEU A 365 -8.49 -9.30 33.00
N GLU A 366 -7.77 -9.37 34.12
CA GLU A 366 -7.98 -8.47 35.27
C GLU A 366 -7.76 -7.00 34.88
N VAL A 367 -6.72 -6.69 34.10
CA VAL A 367 -6.50 -5.35 33.55
C VAL A 367 -7.70 -4.91 32.72
N LEU A 368 -8.20 -5.77 31.83
CA LEU A 368 -9.36 -5.45 30.99
C LEU A 368 -10.64 -5.20 31.80
N LEU A 369 -10.92 -6.04 32.80
CA LEU A 369 -12.06 -5.83 33.71
C LEU A 369 -11.93 -4.50 34.45
N SER A 370 -10.72 -4.16 34.90
CA SER A 370 -10.47 -2.88 35.55
C SER A 370 -10.69 -1.68 34.61
N VAL A 371 -10.40 -1.81 33.31
CA VAL A 371 -10.70 -0.78 32.30
C VAL A 371 -12.21 -0.60 32.17
N ILE A 372 -12.96 -1.70 32.06
CA ILE A 372 -14.44 -1.66 31.97
C ILE A 372 -15.03 -1.01 33.22
N ASP A 373 -14.56 -1.37 34.41
CA ASP A 373 -15.06 -0.82 35.67
C ASP A 373 -14.70 0.67 35.83
N ARG A 374 -13.52 1.12 35.36
CA ARG A 374 -13.12 2.55 35.33
C ARG A 374 -13.95 3.36 34.34
N PHE A 375 -14.16 2.81 33.15
CA PHE A 375 -14.92 3.43 32.07
C PHE A 375 -16.38 2.97 32.16
N ASN A 376 -17.09 3.43 33.20
CA ASN A 376 -18.52 3.18 33.41
C ASN A 376 -19.41 4.03 32.47
N ALA A 377 -19.04 4.08 31.18
CA ALA A 377 -19.75 4.77 30.13
C ALA A 377 -20.43 3.75 29.23
N ALA A 378 -21.73 3.91 29.00
CA ALA A 378 -22.46 3.08 28.04
C ALA A 378 -22.16 3.57 26.60
N PRO A 379 -22.12 2.66 25.61
CA PRO A 379 -22.12 3.05 24.21
C PRO A 379 -23.31 3.97 23.91
N THR A 380 -23.07 5.08 23.23
CA THR A 380 -24.09 6.02 22.76
C THR A 380 -24.11 6.08 21.24
N GLU A 381 -25.15 6.70 20.65
CA GLU A 381 -25.14 6.98 19.21
C GLU A 381 -23.96 7.89 18.79
N GLU A 382 -23.54 8.80 19.68
CA GLU A 382 -22.41 9.71 19.44
C GLU A 382 -21.04 9.03 19.54
N ASN A 383 -20.89 8.05 20.44
CA ASN A 383 -19.68 7.23 20.53
C ASN A 383 -20.02 5.75 20.80
N PRO A 384 -20.33 4.98 19.74
CA PRO A 384 -20.62 3.55 19.86
C PRO A 384 -19.37 2.71 20.16
N PHE A 385 -18.17 3.32 20.14
CA PHE A 385 -16.89 2.64 20.30
C PHE A 385 -16.24 2.87 21.67
N VAL A 386 -16.98 3.41 22.66
CA VAL A 386 -16.42 3.85 23.95
C VAL A 386 -15.55 2.79 24.65
N HIS A 387 -16.00 1.53 24.73
CA HIS A 387 -15.22 0.46 25.35
C HIS A 387 -13.99 0.05 24.52
N LEU A 388 -14.11 0.12 23.19
CA LEU A 388 -12.99 -0.14 22.28
C LEU A 388 -11.93 0.95 22.39
N ASP A 389 -12.35 2.22 22.47
CA ASP A 389 -11.49 3.39 22.64
C ASP A 389 -10.79 3.35 24.00
N ALA A 390 -11.50 2.94 25.05
CA ALA A 390 -10.92 2.72 26.37
C ALA A 390 -9.84 1.62 26.34
N LEU A 391 -10.09 0.51 25.63
CA LEU A 391 -9.09 -0.57 25.47
C LEU A 391 -7.88 -0.11 24.65
N TYR A 392 -8.06 0.62 23.54
CA TYR A 392 -6.95 1.20 22.80
C TYR A 392 -6.14 2.18 23.64
N SER A 393 -6.82 3.01 24.44
CA SER A 393 -6.17 3.94 25.36
C SER A 393 -5.37 3.19 26.44
N GLU A 394 -5.87 2.09 26.98
CA GLU A 394 -5.13 1.25 27.93
C GLU A 394 -3.88 0.64 27.29
N ILE A 395 -4.00 0.09 26.07
CA ILE A 395 -2.88 -0.48 25.32
C ILE A 395 -1.78 0.56 25.13
N LEU A 396 -2.14 1.77 24.71
CA LEU A 396 -1.17 2.84 24.45
C LEU A 396 -0.63 3.46 25.73
N SER A 397 -1.42 3.55 26.80
CA SER A 397 -0.98 4.00 28.13
C SER A 397 0.13 3.14 28.72
N SER A 398 0.22 1.86 28.31
CA SER A 398 1.31 0.97 28.73
C SER A 398 2.67 1.32 28.12
N ILE A 399 2.70 2.24 27.14
CA ILE A 399 3.92 2.77 26.53
C ILE A 399 4.36 4.00 27.33
N PRO A 400 5.61 4.01 27.86
CA PRO A 400 6.15 5.18 28.56
C PRO A 400 6.03 6.46 27.74
N PHE A 401 5.26 7.44 28.27
CA PHE A 401 5.10 8.75 27.66
C PHE A 401 6.43 9.49 27.52
N THR A 402 7.31 9.33 28.51
CA THR A 402 8.69 9.81 28.47
C THR A 402 9.56 8.78 27.73
N GLY A 403 10.20 9.21 26.64
CA GLY A 403 11.12 8.39 25.86
C GLY A 403 10.47 7.63 24.70
N LEU A 404 9.54 6.68 24.95
CA LEU A 404 9.05 5.75 23.91
C LEU A 404 7.83 6.26 23.13
N TRP A 405 6.92 6.99 23.77
CA TRP A 405 5.72 7.48 23.09
C TRP A 405 6.00 8.39 21.88
N PRO A 406 6.93 9.38 21.93
CA PRO A 406 7.22 10.21 20.76
C PRO A 406 7.65 9.37 19.54
N THR A 407 8.45 8.33 19.78
CA THR A 407 8.86 7.37 18.76
C THR A 407 7.68 6.55 18.25
N THR A 408 6.87 6.00 19.15
CA THR A 408 5.65 5.25 18.80
C THR A 408 4.72 6.07 17.92
N LYS A 409 4.41 7.30 18.35
CA LYS A 409 3.57 8.26 17.62
C LYS A 409 4.14 8.59 16.24
N LEU A 410 5.46 8.66 16.10
CA LEU A 410 6.12 8.86 14.81
C LEU A 410 5.95 7.64 13.89
N PHE A 411 6.16 6.42 14.39
CA PHE A 411 5.97 5.22 13.58
C PHE A 411 4.52 5.01 13.15
N LEU A 412 3.57 5.18 14.06
CA LEU A 412 2.15 5.04 13.76
C LEU A 412 1.71 6.04 12.70
N ARG A 413 2.08 7.32 12.84
CA ARG A 413 1.71 8.36 11.86
C ARG A 413 2.34 8.12 10.49
N VAL A 414 3.60 7.70 10.43
CA VAL A 414 4.29 7.42 9.16
C VAL A 414 3.72 6.16 8.50
N THR A 415 3.37 5.15 9.28
CA THR A 415 2.72 3.94 8.73
C THR A 415 1.34 4.30 8.15
N ILE A 416 0.55 5.14 8.82
CA ILE A 416 -0.78 5.55 8.35
C ILE A 416 -0.70 6.56 7.20
N ASN A 417 0.18 7.56 7.24
CA ASN A 417 0.17 8.70 6.31
C ASN A 417 1.38 8.79 5.36
N GLY A 418 2.46 8.03 5.58
CA GLY A 418 3.76 8.25 4.92
C GLY A 418 3.77 8.09 3.41
N GLU A 419 2.99 7.14 2.87
CA GLU A 419 3.00 6.83 1.43
C GLU A 419 2.36 7.89 0.54
N TYR A 420 1.45 8.70 1.08
CA TYR A 420 0.75 9.76 0.35
C TYR A 420 1.68 10.96 0.10
N ILE A 421 2.70 11.11 0.95
CA ILE A 421 3.70 12.18 0.89
C ILE A 421 4.75 11.92 -0.19
N ALA A 422 4.94 10.67 -0.63
CA ALA A 422 5.88 10.34 -1.69
C ALA A 422 5.35 10.62 -3.12
N GLY A 423 4.23 11.34 -3.26
CA GLY A 423 3.76 11.91 -4.52
C GLY A 423 3.26 10.91 -5.58
N GLY A 424 2.81 9.71 -5.20
CA GLY A 424 2.18 8.76 -6.15
C GLY A 424 3.01 8.39 -7.39
N VAL A 425 4.31 8.71 -7.41
CA VAL A 425 5.19 8.45 -8.54
C VAL A 425 5.50 6.97 -8.57
N TYR A 426 5.38 6.36 -9.74
CA TYR A 426 5.72 4.98 -10.08
C TYR A 426 6.93 4.42 -9.31
N PHE A 427 6.68 3.88 -8.11
CA PHE A 427 7.59 2.94 -7.49
C PHE A 427 7.50 1.67 -8.33
N VAL A 428 8.39 1.57 -9.30
CA VAL A 428 8.60 0.33 -10.03
C VAL A 428 9.13 -0.66 -8.99
N GLU A 429 8.35 -1.70 -8.71
CA GLU A 429 8.61 -2.78 -7.73
C GLU A 429 8.14 -2.53 -6.29
N GLY A 430 6.83 -2.65 -6.04
CA GLY A 430 6.19 -3.41 -4.93
C GLY A 430 6.60 -3.28 -3.45
N VAL A 431 7.76 -2.72 -3.11
CA VAL A 431 8.26 -2.53 -1.74
C VAL A 431 8.77 -1.11 -1.64
N ARG A 432 8.07 -0.27 -0.88
CA ARG A 432 8.53 1.08 -0.59
C ARG A 432 9.53 1.02 0.56
N TYR A 433 10.81 0.86 0.22
CA TYR A 433 11.85 0.55 1.19
C TYR A 433 11.92 1.51 2.39
N PRO A 434 11.73 2.85 2.24
CA PRO A 434 11.71 3.79 3.37
C PRO A 434 10.61 3.52 4.41
N PHE A 435 9.50 2.90 4.00
CA PHE A 435 8.35 2.64 4.87
C PHE A 435 8.31 1.21 5.42
N THR A 436 9.28 0.37 5.06
CA THR A 436 9.53 -0.89 5.77
C THR A 436 9.98 -0.60 7.20
N LEU A 437 9.78 -1.54 8.14
CA LEU A 437 10.16 -1.33 9.54
C LEU A 437 11.66 -0.99 9.68
N ARG A 438 12.52 -1.66 8.91
CA ARG A 438 13.97 -1.38 8.86
C ARG A 438 14.29 -0.09 8.10
N GLY A 439 13.52 0.26 7.07
CA GLY A 439 13.67 1.53 6.37
C GLY A 439 13.40 2.72 7.27
N MET A 440 12.28 2.68 8.00
CA MET A 440 11.93 3.73 8.97
C MET A 440 12.96 3.81 10.11
N SER A 441 13.50 2.66 10.56
CA SER A 441 14.61 2.63 11.53
C SER A 441 15.80 3.46 11.07
N ILE A 442 16.22 3.25 9.82
CA ILE A 442 17.37 3.95 9.24
C ILE A 442 17.02 5.42 9.01
N LEU A 443 15.88 5.72 8.38
CA LEU A 443 15.47 7.09 8.05
C LEU A 443 15.35 7.97 9.30
N PHE A 444 14.80 7.41 10.38
CA PHE A 444 14.64 8.13 11.63
C PHE A 444 15.83 7.95 12.58
N GLY A 445 16.88 7.21 12.21
CA GLY A 445 18.05 6.98 13.06
C GLY A 445 17.71 6.34 14.41
N ILE A 446 16.71 5.46 14.43
CA ILE A 446 16.20 4.79 15.62
C ILE A 446 16.70 3.36 15.63
N THR A 447 17.31 2.91 16.72
CA THR A 447 17.85 1.55 16.85
C THR A 447 16.74 0.50 16.95
N GLN A 448 17.03 -0.73 16.51
CA GLN A 448 16.10 -1.85 16.54
C GLN A 448 15.45 -2.05 17.91
N ASN A 449 16.23 -2.01 18.99
CA ASN A 449 15.71 -2.21 20.34
C ASN A 449 14.67 -1.13 20.73
N VAL A 450 14.89 0.13 20.34
CA VAL A 450 13.95 1.23 20.63
C VAL A 450 12.68 1.08 19.81
N ILE A 451 12.78 0.67 18.54
CA ILE A 451 11.63 0.44 17.67
C ILE A 451 10.73 -0.64 18.23
N TYR A 452 11.30 -1.81 18.54
CA TYR A 452 10.52 -2.88 19.13
C TYR A 452 9.96 -2.45 20.48
N ALA A 453 10.75 -1.84 21.38
CA ALA A 453 10.23 -1.33 22.64
C ALA A 453 9.05 -0.34 22.48
N SER A 454 9.04 0.44 21.40
CA SER A 454 7.98 1.41 21.09
C SER A 454 6.71 0.75 20.54
N LEU A 455 6.83 -0.35 19.80
CA LEU A 455 5.69 -0.99 19.13
C LEU A 455 5.18 -2.25 19.84
N ASP A 456 5.99 -2.89 20.69
CA ASP A 456 5.70 -4.21 21.27
C ASP A 456 4.38 -4.25 22.05
N LYS A 457 4.02 -3.14 22.71
CA LYS A 457 2.75 -3.01 23.42
C LYS A 457 1.52 -3.01 22.52
N CYS A 458 1.69 -2.71 21.23
CA CYS A 458 0.62 -2.65 20.24
C CYS A 458 0.43 -3.96 19.46
N ARG A 459 0.99 -5.10 19.88
CA ARG A 459 0.84 -6.39 19.16
C ARG A 459 -0.61 -6.87 19.02
N SER A 460 -1.49 -6.44 19.91
CA SER A 460 -2.93 -6.71 19.83
C SER A 460 -3.68 -5.82 18.86
N THR A 461 -3.00 -4.86 18.21
CA THR A 461 -3.60 -3.96 17.21
C THR A 461 -2.78 -3.90 15.91
N LEU A 462 -1.51 -4.30 15.96
CA LEU A 462 -0.56 -4.30 14.86
C LEU A 462 0.08 -5.67 14.65
N GLU A 463 0.30 -6.00 13.39
CA GLU A 463 1.24 -7.03 12.99
C GLU A 463 2.63 -6.39 12.79
N ILE A 464 3.58 -6.79 13.63
CA ILE A 464 4.94 -6.23 13.64
C ILE A 464 5.88 -7.28 13.06
N PRO A 465 6.53 -7.02 11.90
CA PRO A 465 7.40 -8.00 11.28
C PRO A 465 8.63 -8.30 12.13
N GLU A 466 9.11 -9.55 12.07
CA GLU A 466 10.40 -9.91 12.62
C GLU A 466 11.54 -9.17 11.94
N TRP A 467 12.63 -8.90 12.67
CA TRP A 467 13.72 -8.08 12.16
C TRP A 467 14.39 -8.67 10.90
N LYS A 468 14.40 -10.01 10.80
CA LYS A 468 14.93 -10.75 9.65
C LYS A 468 14.23 -10.38 8.34
N VAL A 469 12.94 -10.04 8.39
CA VAL A 469 12.12 -9.68 7.23
C VAL A 469 11.71 -8.20 7.21
N ALA A 470 12.08 -7.42 8.23
CA ALA A 470 11.75 -5.99 8.38
C ALA A 470 12.26 -5.07 7.25
N HIS A 471 13.13 -5.57 6.36
CA HIS A 471 13.59 -4.87 5.15
C HIS A 471 12.67 -5.05 3.93
N LYS A 472 11.66 -5.94 4.05
CA LYS A 472 10.67 -6.25 3.01
C LYS A 472 9.23 -6.08 3.48
N ALA A 473 9.01 -6.00 4.80
CA ALA A 473 7.70 -5.93 5.40
C ALA A 473 7.47 -4.58 6.08
N VAL A 474 6.24 -4.10 5.97
CA VAL A 474 5.72 -2.92 6.68
C VAL A 474 5.00 -3.37 7.95
N VAL A 475 4.75 -2.44 8.87
CA VAL A 475 3.84 -2.68 10.00
C VAL A 475 2.42 -2.68 9.44
N ALA A 476 1.66 -3.74 9.71
CA ALA A 476 0.26 -3.83 9.29
C ALA A 476 -0.68 -3.62 10.48
N PHE A 477 -1.86 -3.09 10.20
CA PHE A 477 -2.93 -2.92 11.16
C PHE A 477 -3.88 -4.10 11.08
N HIS A 478 -4.21 -4.70 12.22
CA HIS A 478 -5.21 -5.78 12.29
C HIS A 478 -6.59 -5.29 11.88
N HIS A 479 -6.92 -4.02 12.16
CA HIS A 479 -8.20 -3.43 11.79
C HIS A 479 -8.13 -1.91 11.66
N ALA A 480 -8.92 -1.35 10.73
CA ALA A 480 -8.97 0.09 10.46
C ALA A 480 -9.42 0.93 11.66
N SER A 481 -10.27 0.38 12.55
CA SER A 481 -10.75 1.08 13.75
C SER A 481 -9.64 1.62 14.65
N PHE A 482 -8.47 0.98 14.68
CA PHE A 482 -7.33 1.49 15.47
C PHE A 482 -6.70 2.72 14.80
N SER A 483 -6.55 2.70 13.47
CA SER A 483 -6.14 3.89 12.71
C SER A 483 -7.16 5.02 12.84
N ASP A 484 -8.46 4.70 12.82
CA ASP A 484 -9.54 5.68 12.97
C ASP A 484 -9.50 6.32 14.36
N PHE A 485 -9.27 5.52 15.42
CA PHE A 485 -9.09 6.02 16.78
C PHE A 485 -7.90 6.99 16.86
N LEU A 486 -6.72 6.57 16.35
CA LEU A 486 -5.51 7.38 16.39
C LEU A 486 -5.62 8.69 15.57
N GLY A 487 -6.43 8.68 14.51
CA GLY A 487 -6.68 9.82 13.64
C GLY A 487 -7.76 10.79 14.14
N ASP A 488 -8.53 10.43 15.16
CA ASP A 488 -9.57 11.28 15.73
C ASP A 488 -9.15 11.81 17.12
N PRO A 489 -8.87 13.12 17.28
CA PRO A 489 -8.46 13.69 18.56
C PRO A 489 -9.56 13.63 19.63
N ARG A 490 -10.84 13.53 19.26
CA ARG A 490 -11.95 13.40 20.21
C ARG A 490 -11.99 12.01 20.84
N ARG A 491 -11.51 10.99 20.11
CA ARG A 491 -11.46 9.60 20.57
C ARG A 491 -10.13 9.28 21.26
N SER A 492 -9.01 9.68 20.65
CA SER A 492 -7.67 9.30 21.13
C SER A 492 -7.04 10.26 22.14
N GLY A 493 -7.53 11.50 22.25
CA GLY A 493 -6.99 12.48 23.20
C GLY A 493 -5.48 12.64 23.08
N ASN A 494 -4.76 12.32 24.16
CA ASN A 494 -3.28 12.40 24.21
C ASN A 494 -2.57 11.46 23.23
N PHE A 495 -3.27 10.45 22.71
CA PHE A 495 -2.75 9.49 21.75
C PHE A 495 -2.92 9.92 20.28
N TYR A 496 -3.56 11.05 20.03
CA TYR A 496 -3.74 11.59 18.68
C TYR A 496 -2.40 11.73 17.95
N ILE A 497 -2.30 11.14 16.76
CA ILE A 497 -1.02 11.01 16.04
C ILE A 497 -0.67 12.23 15.18
N GLY A 498 -1.60 13.18 15.02
CA GLY A 498 -1.43 14.37 14.20
C GLY A 498 -2.02 14.21 12.80
N THR A 499 -1.89 15.27 12.01
CA THR A 499 -2.42 15.38 10.65
C THR A 499 -1.46 14.80 9.62
N HIS A 500 -1.95 14.70 8.37
CA HIS A 500 -1.09 14.42 7.21
C HIS A 500 0.03 15.46 7.07
N SER A 501 -0.23 16.74 7.34
CA SER A 501 0.77 17.81 7.29
C SER A 501 1.90 17.58 8.29
N ASP A 502 1.56 17.20 9.52
CA ASP A 502 2.55 16.88 10.57
C ASP A 502 3.45 15.71 10.17
N THR A 503 2.88 14.73 9.47
CA THR A 503 3.66 13.58 8.95
C THR A 503 4.57 14.01 7.80
N SER A 504 4.08 14.87 6.90
CA SER A 504 4.86 15.41 5.78
C SER A 504 6.09 16.14 6.28
N SER A 505 5.90 17.12 7.18
CA SER A 505 6.99 17.88 7.79
C SER A 505 8.04 16.97 8.44
N ALA A 506 7.60 15.96 9.19
CA ALA A 506 8.50 15.04 9.88
C ALA A 506 9.34 14.20 8.90
N ILE A 507 8.75 13.68 7.82
CA ILE A 507 9.48 12.94 6.79
C ILE A 507 10.44 13.87 6.05
N GLN A 508 9.96 15.04 5.61
CA GLN A 508 10.74 16.04 4.89
C GLN A 508 11.99 16.45 5.68
N MET A 509 11.83 16.83 6.95
CA MET A 509 12.95 17.17 7.83
C MET A 509 13.98 16.05 7.92
N ARG A 510 13.54 14.81 8.13
CA ARG A 510 14.45 13.68 8.35
C ARG A 510 15.18 13.28 7.08
N VAL A 511 14.52 13.31 5.93
CA VAL A 511 15.18 13.09 4.64
C VAL A 511 16.30 14.12 4.41
N LEU A 512 16.05 15.41 4.69
CA LEU A 512 17.07 16.47 4.58
C LEU A 512 18.21 16.28 5.59
N GLU A 513 17.90 15.93 6.84
CA GLU A 513 18.92 15.66 7.88
C GLU A 513 19.81 14.46 7.52
N VAL A 514 19.23 13.36 7.07
CA VAL A 514 20.00 12.16 6.65
C VAL A 514 20.88 12.49 5.46
N TRP A 515 20.35 13.23 4.49
CA TRP A 515 21.12 13.70 3.35
C TRP A 515 22.34 14.52 3.80
N ASN A 516 22.13 15.54 4.62
CA ASN A 516 23.20 16.42 5.11
C ASN A 516 24.31 15.62 5.85
N LYS A 517 23.94 14.60 6.63
CA LYS A 517 24.91 13.68 7.28
C LYS A 517 25.70 12.81 6.31
N CYS A 518 25.11 12.44 5.17
CA CYS A 518 25.78 11.64 4.15
C CYS A 518 26.65 12.49 3.22
N SER A 519 26.52 13.81 3.29
CA SER A 519 27.13 14.79 2.39
C SER A 519 27.96 15.86 3.11
N GLU A 520 28.75 15.55 4.15
CA GLU A 520 29.53 16.56 4.91
C GLU A 520 30.68 17.25 4.09
N ASP A 521 31.35 18.28 4.66
CA ASP A 521 32.15 19.29 3.93
C ASP A 521 33.30 18.81 3.05
N GLU A 522 33.96 17.73 3.42
CA GLU A 522 35.11 17.19 2.68
C GLU A 522 34.74 15.95 1.84
N THR A 523 33.48 15.54 1.86
CA THR A 523 33.06 14.29 1.24
C THR A 523 32.94 14.45 -0.27
N SER A 524 33.74 13.68 -1.02
CA SER A 524 33.57 13.63 -2.48
C SER A 524 32.22 12.99 -2.85
N VAL A 525 31.62 13.40 -3.96
CA VAL A 525 30.32 12.84 -4.42
C VAL A 525 30.37 11.32 -4.62
N ALA A 526 31.52 10.78 -5.03
CA ALA A 526 31.76 9.33 -5.11
C ALA A 526 31.61 8.60 -3.77
N SER A 527 31.81 9.33 -2.67
CA SER A 527 31.78 8.82 -1.30
C SER A 527 30.42 8.98 -0.63
N VAL A 528 29.47 9.74 -1.20
CA VAL A 528 28.11 9.90 -0.61
C VAL A 528 27.41 8.56 -0.46
N LYS A 529 27.52 7.68 -1.46
CA LYS A 529 27.00 6.32 -1.36
C LYS A 529 27.71 5.53 -0.25
N ALA A 530 29.04 5.65 -0.13
CA ALA A 530 29.78 4.99 0.95
C ALA A 530 29.40 5.52 2.34
N MET A 531 29.18 6.83 2.49
CA MET A 531 28.70 7.46 3.72
C MET A 531 27.27 7.04 4.04
N TRP A 532 26.40 6.93 3.04
CA TRP A 532 25.08 6.34 3.20
C TRP A 532 25.16 4.91 3.73
N TYR A 533 25.99 4.06 3.12
CA TYR A 533 26.21 2.71 3.62
C TYR A 533 26.73 2.70 5.06
N LEU A 534 27.66 3.61 5.39
CA LEU A 534 28.16 3.77 6.75
C LEU A 534 27.05 4.23 7.72
N TYR A 535 26.18 5.15 7.29
CA TYR A 535 25.02 5.61 8.06
C TYR A 535 24.04 4.46 8.34
N CYS A 536 23.71 3.65 7.33
CA CYS A 536 22.90 2.45 7.49
C CYS A 536 23.58 1.34 8.31
N SER A 537 24.91 1.32 8.37
CA SER A 537 25.66 0.29 9.13
C SER A 537 25.93 0.69 10.58
N LYS A 538 26.13 1.99 10.85
CA LYS A 538 26.19 2.56 12.21
C LYS A 538 24.91 2.29 12.99
N SER A 539 23.79 2.10 12.27
CA SER A 539 22.51 1.78 12.85
C SER A 539 22.29 0.30 13.12
N GLN A 540 23.13 -0.67 12.68
CA GLN A 540 23.12 -2.11 13.12
C GLN A 540 24.06 -3.12 12.40
N GLU A 541 24.37 -4.22 13.13
CA GLU A 541 25.00 -5.52 12.79
C GLU A 541 26.43 -5.55 12.19
N GLN A 542 27.32 -6.36 12.78
CA GLN A 542 28.75 -6.50 12.39
C GLN A 542 28.99 -7.26 11.06
N THR A 543 27.98 -7.95 10.50
CA THR A 543 28.10 -8.67 9.21
C THR A 543 26.82 -8.59 8.37
N LEU A 544 26.90 -7.87 7.25
CA LEU A 544 25.77 -7.61 6.35
C LEU A 544 25.58 -8.71 5.30
N SER A 545 24.41 -9.36 5.29
CA SER A 545 24.02 -10.30 4.23
C SER A 545 23.89 -9.61 2.86
N ARG A 546 23.95 -10.37 1.76
CA ARG A 546 23.76 -9.83 0.40
C ARG A 546 22.40 -9.13 0.24
N ALA A 547 21.35 -9.68 0.87
CA ALA A 547 20.01 -9.11 0.81
C ALA A 547 19.94 -7.73 1.49
N ILE A 548 20.61 -7.54 2.63
CA ILE A 548 20.62 -6.25 3.32
C ILE A 548 21.45 -5.20 2.54
N LYS A 549 22.54 -5.61 1.88
CA LYS A 549 23.30 -4.71 0.99
C LYS A 549 22.47 -4.26 -0.22
N ALA A 550 21.70 -5.16 -0.82
CA ALA A 550 20.75 -4.81 -1.88
C ALA A 550 19.71 -3.80 -1.35
N PHE A 551 19.08 -4.12 -0.21
CA PHE A 551 18.14 -3.21 0.46
C PHE A 551 18.72 -1.82 0.75
N TYR A 552 19.97 -1.70 1.21
CA TYR A 552 20.59 -0.38 1.43
C TYR A 552 20.82 0.39 0.12
N THR A 553 21.06 -0.31 -0.98
CA THR A 553 21.12 0.32 -2.31
C THR A 553 19.75 0.82 -2.73
N ASP A 554 18.72 0.00 -2.59
CA ASP A 554 17.37 0.36 -3.02
C ASP A 554 16.81 1.49 -2.15
N LEU A 555 17.02 1.41 -0.83
CA LEU A 555 16.67 2.47 0.11
C LEU A 555 17.39 3.79 -0.18
N PHE A 556 18.65 3.76 -0.64
CA PHE A 556 19.35 4.96 -1.09
C PHE A 556 18.60 5.59 -2.25
N HIS A 557 18.30 4.82 -3.29
CA HIS A 557 17.58 5.31 -4.47
C HIS A 557 16.21 5.88 -4.10
N ASP A 558 15.43 5.18 -3.27
CA ASP A 558 14.14 5.65 -2.79
C ASP A 558 14.26 6.93 -1.95
N THR A 559 15.31 7.06 -1.12
CA THR A 559 15.55 8.27 -0.32
C THR A 559 15.93 9.45 -1.20
N ILE A 560 16.70 9.24 -2.28
CA ILE A 560 16.98 10.26 -3.29
C ILE A 560 15.68 10.68 -4.00
N HIS A 561 14.81 9.74 -4.33
CA HIS A 561 13.49 10.04 -4.91
C HIS A 561 12.61 10.85 -3.96
N LEU A 562 12.56 10.47 -2.67
CA LEU A 562 11.85 11.26 -1.65
C LEU A 562 12.44 12.67 -1.54
N LEU A 563 13.76 12.80 -1.48
CA LEU A 563 14.44 14.09 -1.38
C LEU A 563 14.06 15.01 -2.55
N ARG A 564 13.95 14.48 -3.77
CA ARG A 564 13.44 15.25 -4.93
C ARG A 564 12.04 15.81 -4.68
N PHE A 565 11.14 14.99 -4.16
CA PHE A 565 9.77 15.42 -3.83
C PHE A 565 9.80 16.50 -2.75
N VAL A 566 10.52 16.26 -1.65
CA VAL A 566 10.69 17.19 -0.52
C VAL A 566 11.16 18.56 -1.01
N VAL A 567 12.25 18.60 -1.80
CA VAL A 567 12.78 19.88 -2.31
C VAL A 567 11.76 20.57 -3.21
N THR A 568 11.04 19.83 -4.07
CA THR A 568 10.04 20.43 -4.96
C THR A 568 8.88 21.03 -4.17
N ASP A 569 8.31 20.26 -3.23
CA ASP A 569 7.15 20.64 -2.41
C ASP A 569 7.47 21.85 -1.51
N THR A 570 8.58 21.79 -0.76
CA THR A 570 9.01 22.88 0.13
C THR A 570 9.30 24.19 -0.63
N LEU A 571 9.71 24.12 -1.89
CA LEU A 571 9.94 25.32 -2.71
C LEU A 571 8.66 25.88 -3.33
N GLN A 572 7.65 25.06 -3.57
CA GLN A 572 6.34 25.51 -4.05
C GLN A 572 5.56 26.25 -2.96
N GLU A 573 5.69 25.79 -1.72
CA GLU A 573 4.95 26.32 -0.57
C GLU A 573 5.88 26.53 0.66
N PRO A 574 6.85 27.46 0.59
CA PRO A 574 7.85 27.62 1.65
C PRO A 574 7.23 28.10 2.97
N GLU A 575 6.14 28.87 2.91
CA GLU A 575 5.39 29.30 4.08
C GLU A 575 4.67 28.16 4.79
N ARG A 576 4.36 27.07 4.09
CA ARG A 576 3.70 25.89 4.67
C ARG A 576 4.64 25.10 5.58
N PHE A 577 5.94 25.14 5.32
CA PHE A 577 6.95 24.36 6.03
C PHE A 577 8.22 25.19 6.35
N PRO A 578 8.13 26.24 7.19
CA PRO A 578 9.23 27.18 7.39
C PRO A 578 10.52 26.52 7.92
N PHE A 579 10.40 25.57 8.85
CA PHE A 579 11.55 24.82 9.38
C PHE A 579 12.17 23.87 8.34
N VAL A 580 11.35 23.30 7.45
CA VAL A 580 11.83 22.47 6.35
C VAL A 580 12.57 23.33 5.34
N TYR A 581 12.05 24.51 5.04
CA TYR A 581 12.70 25.48 4.16
C TYR A 581 14.06 25.94 4.71
N GLU A 582 14.16 26.22 6.01
CA GLU A 582 15.43 26.55 6.67
C GLU A 582 16.43 25.37 6.61
N SER A 583 15.95 24.14 6.80
CA SER A 583 16.77 22.93 6.65
C SER A 583 17.22 22.74 5.20
N LEU A 584 16.36 23.04 4.23
CA LEU A 584 16.64 22.96 2.80
C LEU A 584 17.75 23.94 2.40
N GLN A 585 17.85 25.12 3.02
CA GLN A 585 18.95 26.06 2.76
C GLN A 585 20.34 25.49 3.11
N LYS A 586 20.40 24.46 3.96
CA LYS A 586 21.64 23.78 4.35
C LYS A 586 22.01 22.65 3.38
N VAL A 587 21.16 22.36 2.39
CA VAL A 587 21.34 21.26 1.45
C VAL A 587 22.33 21.62 0.34
N ARG A 588 23.21 20.65 0.09
CA ARG A 588 24.29 20.72 -0.91
C ARG A 588 23.81 20.53 -2.34
N MET A 589 23.45 21.63 -3.01
CA MET A 589 22.85 21.58 -4.35
C MET A 589 23.73 20.92 -5.40
N ARG A 590 25.06 21.14 -5.36
CA ARG A 590 26.00 20.47 -6.28
C ARG A 590 25.91 18.94 -6.22
N MET A 591 25.74 18.36 -5.02
CA MET A 591 25.68 16.90 -4.84
C MET A 591 24.33 16.34 -5.29
N LEU A 592 23.25 17.06 -5.01
CA LEU A 592 21.90 16.74 -5.48
C LEU A 592 21.83 16.69 -7.00
N CYS A 593 22.35 17.72 -7.68
CA CYS A 593 22.36 17.79 -9.14
C CYS A 593 23.07 16.59 -9.78
N TYR A 594 24.17 16.12 -9.18
CA TYR A 594 24.89 14.93 -9.65
C TYR A 594 24.07 13.65 -9.48
N LEU A 595 23.45 13.44 -8.30
CA LEU A 595 22.72 12.20 -8.02
C LEU A 595 21.36 12.13 -8.74
N PHE A 596 20.82 13.26 -9.21
CA PHE A 596 19.59 13.33 -10.01
C PHE A 596 19.79 13.16 -11.52
N GLU A 597 21.03 12.97 -12.02
CA GLU A 597 21.37 12.76 -13.45
C GLU A 597 20.63 11.59 -14.13
N VAL A 598 19.88 10.79 -13.38
CA VAL A 598 19.13 9.65 -13.93
C VAL A 598 17.76 10.08 -14.48
N TRP A 599 17.06 11.08 -13.91
CA TRP A 599 15.68 11.46 -14.32
C TRP A 599 15.35 12.97 -14.13
N ASP A 600 16.23 13.80 -14.70
CA ASP A 600 16.05 15.20 -15.16
C ASP A 600 15.92 16.36 -14.12
N VAL A 601 17.08 16.94 -13.76
CA VAL A 601 17.21 18.22 -13.02
C VAL A 601 16.53 19.38 -13.76
N LYS A 602 16.43 19.35 -15.09
CA LYS A 602 15.69 20.37 -15.84
C LYS A 602 14.18 20.27 -15.56
N HIS A 603 13.57 19.14 -15.22
CA HIS A 603 12.16 19.15 -14.77
C HIS A 603 12.01 19.79 -13.39
N PHE A 604 12.95 19.53 -12.47
CA PHE A 604 13.00 20.18 -11.16
C PHE A 604 13.13 21.70 -11.29
N VAL A 605 14.08 22.14 -12.11
CA VAL A 605 14.40 23.55 -12.31
C VAL A 605 13.40 24.25 -13.27
N CYS A 606 12.89 23.60 -14.31
CA CYS A 606 11.82 24.14 -15.18
C CYS A 606 10.45 24.13 -14.52
N GLY A 607 10.13 23.16 -13.66
CA GLY A 607 8.92 23.17 -12.85
C GLY A 607 8.90 24.39 -11.93
N PHE A 608 10.05 24.70 -11.32
CA PHE A 608 10.27 25.90 -10.54
C PHE A 608 10.04 27.19 -11.34
N MET A 609 10.68 27.35 -12.51
CA MET A 609 10.52 28.59 -13.31
C MET A 609 9.13 28.78 -13.91
N ARG A 610 8.33 27.70 -14.05
CA ARG A 610 6.93 27.79 -14.52
C ARG A 610 5.98 28.40 -13.48
N LEU A 611 6.39 28.46 -12.21
CA LEU A 611 5.61 29.02 -11.11
C LEU A 611 5.86 30.52 -10.85
N SER A 612 6.74 31.16 -11.63
CA SER A 612 7.07 32.58 -11.45
C SER A 612 6.50 33.44 -12.57
N PRO A 613 5.39 34.14 -12.31
CA PRO A 613 5.25 35.50 -12.84
C PRO A 613 5.73 36.57 -11.84
N ASP A 614 5.21 36.65 -10.60
CA ASP A 614 5.24 37.96 -9.88
C ASP A 614 5.44 37.96 -8.35
N SER A 615 5.90 36.90 -7.67
CA SER A 615 6.16 37.02 -6.20
C SER A 615 7.55 37.58 -5.88
N GLU A 616 7.62 38.84 -5.46
CA GLU A 616 8.87 39.53 -5.06
C GLU A 616 9.48 39.01 -3.73
N GLY A 617 8.72 38.30 -2.90
CA GLY A 617 9.12 37.91 -1.54
C GLY A 617 10.06 36.71 -1.40
N HIS A 618 10.08 35.78 -2.36
CA HIS A 618 10.83 34.51 -2.24
C HIS A 618 12.27 34.55 -2.79
N ARG A 619 12.73 35.74 -3.22
CA ARG A 619 13.95 35.93 -4.01
C ARG A 619 15.25 35.99 -3.21
N ILE A 620 15.21 35.92 -1.88
CA ILE A 620 16.39 36.15 -1.04
C ILE A 620 16.75 34.86 -0.31
N GLY A 621 17.65 34.06 -0.88
CA GLY A 621 18.30 32.94 -0.18
C GLY A 621 18.51 31.69 -1.03
N PHE A 622 17.43 30.95 -1.33
CA PHE A 622 17.57 29.63 -1.96
C PHE A 622 17.54 29.66 -3.49
N LEU A 623 16.76 30.56 -4.10
CA LEU A 623 16.74 30.74 -5.54
C LEU A 623 16.61 32.20 -5.92
N ARG A 624 17.49 32.66 -6.80
CA ARG A 624 17.47 34.02 -7.37
C ARG A 624 17.65 33.98 -8.87
N GLU A 625 16.91 34.82 -9.59
CA GLU A 625 17.12 35.04 -11.03
C GLU A 625 18.07 36.24 -11.20
N VAL A 626 19.15 36.03 -11.96
CA VAL A 626 20.12 37.06 -12.32
C VAL A 626 20.23 37.16 -13.85
N ARG A 627 20.82 38.24 -14.37
CA ARG A 627 21.16 38.33 -15.80
C ARG A 627 22.55 37.76 -16.04
N LEU A 628 22.75 37.16 -17.21
CA LEU A 628 24.03 36.58 -17.59
C LEU A 628 25.16 37.61 -17.52
N ARG A 629 24.89 38.88 -17.85
CA ARG A 629 25.86 39.99 -17.73
C ARG A 629 26.34 40.27 -16.30
N ASP A 630 25.56 39.87 -15.29
CA ASP A 630 25.86 40.12 -13.88
C ASP A 630 26.73 39.00 -13.27
N LEU A 631 27.06 37.96 -14.05
CA LEU A 631 27.86 36.82 -13.59
C LEU A 631 29.34 36.99 -13.92
N GLU A 632 30.19 36.80 -12.92
CA GLU A 632 31.64 36.73 -13.11
C GLU A 632 32.09 35.27 -13.28
N PHE A 633 32.60 34.95 -14.47
CA PHE A 633 33.26 33.65 -14.72
C PHE A 633 34.73 33.73 -14.26
N GLY A 634 34.92 33.69 -12.94
CA GLY A 634 36.23 33.66 -12.26
C GLY A 634 37.04 32.38 -12.54
N HIS A 635 37.95 32.01 -11.64
CA HIS A 635 38.69 30.75 -11.77
C HIS A 635 37.80 29.57 -11.38
N LEU A 636 37.05 29.03 -12.34
CA LEU A 636 36.40 27.73 -12.18
C LEU A 636 37.50 26.66 -12.08
N ASP A 637 37.68 26.03 -10.91
CA ASP A 637 38.62 24.90 -10.76
C ASP A 637 37.95 23.60 -11.23
N TRP A 638 38.64 22.86 -12.11
CA TRP A 638 38.17 21.55 -12.58
C TRP A 638 38.03 20.53 -11.45
N LYS A 639 38.78 20.68 -10.33
CA LYS A 639 38.62 19.86 -9.12
C LYS A 639 37.35 20.20 -8.34
N GLU A 640 36.90 21.45 -8.39
CA GLU A 640 35.66 21.91 -7.78
C GLU A 640 34.44 21.59 -8.66
N MET A 641 34.62 21.54 -9.98
CA MET A 641 33.60 21.13 -10.95
C MET A 641 33.47 19.61 -11.12
N SER A 642 34.37 18.81 -10.55
CA SER A 642 34.39 17.36 -10.77
C SER A 642 34.82 16.55 -9.54
N PRO A 643 33.96 15.61 -9.11
CA PRO A 643 34.42 14.44 -8.36
C PRO A 643 34.39 13.15 -9.20
N ALA A 644 35.26 12.21 -8.84
CA ALA A 644 35.60 10.99 -9.57
C ALA A 644 34.43 9.97 -9.71
N TYR A 645 34.49 9.21 -10.81
CA TYR A 645 33.74 8.00 -11.21
C TYR A 645 32.52 7.48 -10.40
N ALA A 646 31.37 7.40 -11.08
CA ALA A 646 30.41 6.30 -10.93
C ALA A 646 29.85 5.92 -12.32
N ARG A 647 30.28 4.76 -12.85
CA ARG A 647 29.71 4.15 -14.06
C ARG A 647 28.50 3.34 -13.63
N PHE A 648 27.28 3.78 -13.93
CA PHE A 648 26.11 2.89 -13.89
C PHE A 648 25.97 2.23 -15.26
N LYS A 649 26.07 0.90 -15.30
CA LYS A 649 26.07 0.09 -16.50
C LYS A 649 24.79 -0.74 -16.48
N HIS A 650 23.80 -0.40 -17.30
CA HIS A 650 22.83 -1.28 -18.00
C HIS A 650 21.53 -0.52 -18.34
N GLY A 651 21.00 -0.75 -19.55
CA GLY A 651 19.57 -0.58 -19.83
C GLY A 651 19.22 0.53 -20.83
N ILE A 652 19.21 0.14 -22.10
CA ILE A 652 18.56 0.72 -23.29
C ILE A 652 17.48 1.79 -22.99
N ILE A 653 17.84 3.08 -23.13
CA ILE A 653 16.94 4.13 -23.61
C ILE A 653 17.71 4.91 -24.68
N GLN A 654 17.19 4.90 -25.90
CA GLN A 654 17.70 5.63 -27.05
C GLN A 654 17.69 7.14 -26.80
N GLU A 655 18.88 7.74 -26.91
CA GLU A 655 19.18 9.09 -27.42
C GLU A 655 18.19 10.25 -27.13
N MET A 656 18.24 10.76 -25.90
CA MET A 656 18.44 12.22 -25.69
C MET A 656 19.46 12.40 -24.56
N VAL A 657 20.74 12.41 -24.93
CA VAL A 657 21.85 12.57 -23.98
C VAL A 657 21.90 14.03 -23.51
N TRP A 658 21.16 14.36 -22.45
CA TRP A 658 21.27 15.64 -21.74
C TRP A 658 22.54 15.63 -20.91
N LYS A 659 23.66 16.05 -21.50
CA LYS A 659 24.94 16.13 -20.78
C LYS A 659 24.90 17.32 -19.83
N ILE A 660 25.07 17.09 -18.52
CA ILE A 660 25.86 18.04 -17.74
C ILE A 660 27.18 18.16 -18.50
N HIS A 661 27.49 19.35 -19.04
CA HIS A 661 28.72 19.54 -19.79
C HIS A 661 29.88 19.47 -18.80
N ARG A 662 30.40 18.26 -18.61
CA ARG A 662 31.55 17.96 -17.77
C ARG A 662 32.80 18.04 -18.63
N PRO A 663 33.57 19.13 -18.58
CA PRO A 663 34.84 19.18 -19.27
C PRO A 663 35.75 18.05 -18.75
N ARG A 664 36.26 17.22 -19.67
CA ARG A 664 37.09 16.04 -19.39
C ARG A 664 38.57 16.36 -19.31
N SER A 665 38.94 17.62 -19.57
CA SER A 665 40.31 18.11 -19.51
C SER A 665 40.34 19.60 -19.16
N SER A 666 41.49 20.09 -18.68
CA SER A 666 41.71 21.52 -18.45
C SER A 666 41.49 22.35 -19.72
N THR A 667 41.82 21.78 -20.89
CA THR A 667 41.60 22.41 -22.20
C THR A 667 40.11 22.54 -22.53
N GLU A 668 39.32 21.49 -22.30
CA GLU A 668 37.87 21.51 -22.50
C GLU A 668 37.18 22.48 -21.53
N LEU A 669 37.67 22.60 -20.29
CA LEU A 669 37.16 23.59 -19.34
C LEU A 669 37.45 25.02 -19.81
N LYS A 670 38.66 25.30 -20.27
CA LYS A 670 39.01 26.62 -20.83
C LYS A 670 38.15 26.96 -22.05
N ALA A 671 37.91 25.98 -22.92
CA ALA A 671 36.99 26.15 -24.06
C ALA A 671 35.56 26.44 -23.59
N PHE A 672 35.04 25.67 -22.63
CA PHE A 672 33.71 25.87 -22.06
C PHE A 672 33.53 27.25 -21.42
N VAL A 673 34.51 27.70 -20.62
CA VAL A 673 34.49 29.05 -20.02
C VAL A 673 34.56 30.13 -21.09
N SER A 674 35.34 29.92 -22.15
CA SER A 674 35.38 30.81 -23.31
C SER A 674 34.01 30.88 -24.02
N ASP A 675 33.33 29.75 -24.16
CA ASP A 675 31.99 29.69 -24.76
C ASP A 675 30.95 30.41 -23.89
N LEU A 676 31.02 30.29 -22.56
CA LEU A 676 30.16 31.03 -21.64
C LEU A 676 30.41 32.54 -21.69
N LYS A 677 31.69 32.97 -21.75
CA LYS A 677 32.05 34.38 -21.92
C LYS A 677 31.59 34.92 -23.27
N SER A 678 31.72 34.13 -24.33
CA SER A 678 31.16 34.46 -25.65
C SER A 678 29.65 34.59 -25.59
N LEU A 679 28.95 33.66 -24.93
CA LEU A 679 27.50 33.71 -24.75
C LEU A 679 27.07 34.95 -23.94
N GLN A 680 27.82 35.34 -22.92
CA GLN A 680 27.59 36.56 -22.14
C GLN A 680 27.69 37.82 -22.99
N GLN A 681 28.63 37.87 -23.94
CA GLN A 681 28.75 38.97 -24.89
C GLN A 681 27.58 39.01 -25.88
N HIS A 682 27.15 37.86 -26.40
CA HIS A 682 26.11 37.78 -27.43
C HIS A 682 24.68 37.79 -26.87
N SER A 683 24.48 37.48 -25.59
CA SER A 683 23.17 37.35 -24.95
C SER A 683 23.20 37.80 -23.49
N PRO A 684 23.57 39.05 -23.20
CA PRO A 684 23.77 39.56 -21.82
C PRO A 684 22.49 39.51 -20.97
N GLU A 685 21.33 39.64 -21.61
CA GLU A 685 20.01 39.63 -20.96
C GLU A 685 19.47 38.21 -20.69
N LEU A 686 20.24 37.17 -20.99
CA LEU A 686 19.82 35.80 -20.73
C LEU A 686 19.59 35.62 -19.23
N LYS A 687 18.40 35.12 -18.87
CA LYS A 687 18.05 34.80 -17.48
C LYS A 687 18.84 33.57 -17.02
N VAL A 688 19.51 33.70 -15.88
CA VAL A 688 20.19 32.59 -15.20
C VAL A 688 19.58 32.43 -13.82
N ALA A 689 19.18 31.22 -13.47
CA ALA A 689 18.72 30.93 -12.11
C ALA A 689 19.92 30.46 -11.28
N ILE A 690 20.18 31.11 -10.15
CA ILE A 690 21.11 30.63 -9.13
C ILE A 690 20.31 29.87 -8.09
N VAL A 691 20.71 28.64 -7.80
CA VAL A 691 20.00 27.73 -6.90
C VAL A 691 20.94 27.21 -5.83
N GLY A 692 20.53 27.33 -4.57
CA GLY A 692 21.19 26.75 -3.40
C GLY A 692 21.30 27.73 -2.24
N GLY A 693 21.09 27.23 -1.03
CA GLY A 693 21.23 28.04 0.18
C GLY A 693 22.67 28.17 0.69
N VAL A 694 23.58 27.26 0.32
CA VAL A 694 25.00 27.32 0.70
C VAL A 694 25.80 28.04 -0.39
N PRO A 695 26.35 29.26 -0.14
CA PRO A 695 26.96 30.08 -1.19
C PRO A 695 28.05 29.38 -2.01
N LYS A 696 28.93 28.61 -1.35
CA LYS A 696 30.02 27.84 -2.01
C LYS A 696 29.54 26.65 -2.85
N GLU A 697 28.27 26.29 -2.77
CA GLU A 697 27.71 25.10 -3.41
C GLU A 697 26.47 25.38 -4.25
N GLN A 698 26.19 26.66 -4.47
CA GLN A 698 25.19 27.11 -5.40
C GLN A 698 25.52 26.64 -6.81
N VAL A 699 24.48 26.54 -7.63
CA VAL A 699 24.60 26.19 -9.05
C VAL A 699 23.89 27.24 -9.89
N ALA A 700 24.55 27.67 -10.95
CA ALA A 700 23.97 28.52 -11.98
C ALA A 700 23.33 27.65 -13.06
N VAL A 701 22.07 27.96 -13.40
CA VAL A 701 21.27 27.24 -14.38
C VAL A 701 20.89 28.15 -15.54
N PHE A 702 21.40 27.81 -16.72
CA PHE A 702 21.26 28.60 -17.94
C PHE A 702 20.12 28.05 -18.81
N TYR A 703 19.19 28.91 -19.24
CA TYR A 703 18.06 28.52 -20.09
C TYR A 703 18.24 29.00 -21.53
N ARG A 704 18.26 28.08 -22.50
CA ARG A 704 18.23 28.46 -23.92
C ARG A 704 16.93 28.02 -24.59
N ASN A 705 15.89 28.85 -24.50
CA ASN A 705 14.56 28.78 -25.15
C ASN A 705 13.78 27.44 -25.05
N ARG A 706 12.49 27.46 -25.39
CA ARG A 706 11.46 26.40 -25.13
C ARG A 706 11.79 24.96 -25.57
N LEU A 707 12.94 24.70 -26.21
CA LEU A 707 13.43 23.37 -26.54
C LEU A 707 14.93 23.23 -26.19
N ARG A 708 15.18 22.65 -25.00
CA ARG A 708 16.11 21.50 -24.82
C ARG A 708 17.63 21.73 -24.60
N ARG A 709 18.13 22.84 -24.04
CA ARG A 709 19.47 22.81 -23.38
C ARG A 709 19.48 23.60 -22.07
N THR A 710 19.74 22.89 -20.97
CA THR A 710 19.96 23.45 -19.64
C THR A 710 21.40 23.16 -19.25
N TYR A 711 22.21 24.19 -19.04
CA TYR A 711 23.55 24.02 -18.46
C TYR A 711 23.44 24.25 -16.96
N ILE A 712 24.02 23.35 -16.16
CA ILE A 712 24.14 23.49 -14.72
C ILE A 712 25.63 23.60 -14.43
N VAL A 713 26.04 24.72 -13.85
CA VAL A 713 27.44 25.04 -13.58
C VAL A 713 27.56 25.34 -12.08
N PRO A 714 28.55 24.78 -11.37
CA PRO A 714 28.86 25.22 -10.01
C PRO A 714 29.11 26.72 -10.00
N TYR A 715 28.49 27.41 -9.06
CA TYR A 715 28.60 28.85 -8.88
C TYR A 715 28.85 29.12 -7.39
N PRO A 716 30.10 29.00 -6.92
CA PRO A 716 30.45 29.53 -5.63
C PRO A 716 30.39 31.06 -5.71
N GLU A 717 29.47 31.68 -4.97
CA GLU A 717 29.37 33.15 -4.85
C GLU A 717 30.68 33.81 -4.41
#